data_AF-A0A2N9H0E9-F1
#
_entry.id   AF-A0A2N9H0E9-F1
#
_cell.length_a   1.000
_cell.length_b   1.000
_cell.length_c   1.000
_cell.angle_alpha   90.00
_cell.angle_beta   90.00
_cell.angle_gamma   90.00
#
_symmetry.space_group_name_H-M   'P 1'
#
loop_
_entity.id
_entity.type
_entity.pdbx_description
1 polymer ?
#
loop_
_entity_poly.entity_id
_entity_poly.type
_entity_poly.pdbx_seq_one_letter_code
_entity_poly.pdbx_strand_id
1 'polypeptide(L)'
;MGHRNSRLKRVQDDDLEEEDSTVHVIKNYSKSTSKKVSDETRICFKAKVLSRVFSEDYEKEKEKNNNNKILDPRGQTIHHWNKIFSMACLISLFVDPLFLFLPIVGSDQLCVANDMILQVVLTIVRSVTDVFYVIQIFVRFHTAYVAPSSRVFGRGELVIDSSQDCNEVLTWVVIPNVRGTVVTVRKNAMWFIMLVQYLPRVVLMYPLSSQLVNAIGAWWYLLAIERQEACWRSACDLEQPNCQNGYFDCRNINDDSRTNWVNSTNVTNLCVPTSNFYQYGIYGVAVATNVITSGFFSKYMYCFWWGLQNISSTAQNLSTSTYMGEVSFTIFIATLGLFLFVLLIGNMQRYLQSATLRLEEWRIRRNDIEQWMHHRQLPPELKQSIRQYDQYKWLATRGVDEETLLDGLPMELRREIKRHLCLSLVRRVPLFNQMDETMLDAVCERLKPALCTKDMFLVREGDPVNHMLFIIRGHLESYTTDGGRSGFFNSIRLGSGDFCGEELLTWALDPQPNVILPSSTRAVKAITEVEAFALVAEDLKFVASQFRRLHSKQLRHTFRFYSHQWRSWAACFIQAAWRRYKKQKEMDEHEFSASGRPLKASFWTKYAELLIEETRSRRFVLNSAGSVPSDNVSSPQKPIEVDFD
;
A
#
# COMPACT_ATOMS: atom_id res chain seq x y z
N MET A 1 58.80 -32.44 42.67
CA MET A 1 58.84 -33.87 43.08
C MET A 1 57.42 -34.41 42.99
N GLY A 2 57.12 -35.62 42.51
CA GLY A 2 57.95 -36.63 41.83
C GLY A 2 57.40 -38.06 42.03
N HIS A 3 57.43 -38.90 40.98
CA HIS A 3 57.00 -40.33 40.95
C HIS A 3 55.50 -40.63 41.17
N ARG A 4 54.93 -41.79 40.77
CA ARG A 4 55.37 -42.92 39.88
C ARG A 4 54.33 -43.08 38.73
N ASN A 5 54.57 -43.61 37.53
CA ASN A 5 55.65 -44.39 36.88
C ASN A 5 55.59 -45.95 36.96
N SER A 6 54.98 -46.57 35.94
CA SER A 6 55.20 -47.96 35.45
C SER A 6 54.38 -48.14 34.14
N ARG A 7 54.85 -48.55 32.95
CA ARG A 7 56.15 -49.01 32.39
C ARG A 7 56.50 -50.51 32.58
N LEU A 8 56.23 -51.34 31.55
CA LEU A 8 57.12 -52.33 30.88
C LEU A 8 56.33 -53.05 29.73
N LYS A 9 56.83 -53.15 28.47
CA LYS A 9 57.57 -54.28 27.81
C LYS A 9 56.72 -55.54 27.53
N ARG A 10 56.82 -56.29 26.40
CA ARG A 10 57.77 -56.43 25.23
C ARG A 10 56.97 -57.00 24.00
N VAL A 11 57.30 -56.84 22.70
CA VAL A 11 58.40 -57.45 21.85
C VAL A 11 58.25 -58.99 21.74
N GLN A 12 58.34 -59.68 20.58
CA GLN A 12 58.87 -59.36 19.22
C GLN A 12 58.00 -60.00 18.09
N ASP A 13 58.44 -59.86 16.83
CA ASP A 13 57.79 -60.18 15.53
C ASP A 13 58.01 -61.63 14.99
N ASP A 14 58.00 -61.78 13.64
CA ASP A 14 58.37 -62.92 12.77
C ASP A 14 57.30 -64.06 12.62
N ASP A 15 56.89 -64.55 11.42
CA ASP A 15 57.29 -64.33 10.01
C ASP A 15 56.11 -64.54 9.03
N LEU A 16 56.15 -63.93 7.83
CA LEU A 16 56.05 -64.56 6.48
C LEU A 16 55.72 -63.57 5.34
N GLU A 17 56.20 -63.86 4.13
CA GLU A 17 56.17 -62.98 2.94
C GLU A 17 55.04 -63.33 1.93
N GLU A 18 54.20 -62.38 1.51
CA GLU A 18 53.55 -62.36 0.17
C GLU A 18 52.79 -61.03 -0.13
N GLU A 19 53.45 -59.96 -0.61
CA GLU A 19 52.78 -58.86 -1.36
C GLU A 19 53.76 -57.85 -2.05
N ASP A 20 54.18 -58.10 -3.30
CA ASP A 20 54.83 -57.07 -4.17
C ASP A 20 54.28 -57.03 -5.62
N SER A 21 53.23 -57.80 -5.91
CA SER A 21 52.57 -57.81 -7.22
C SER A 21 51.50 -56.72 -7.36
N THR A 22 50.89 -56.28 -6.26
CA THR A 22 49.74 -55.36 -6.23
C THR A 22 50.14 -53.90 -6.48
N VAL A 23 51.26 -53.44 -5.91
CA VAL A 23 51.73 -52.04 -5.98
C VAL A 23 52.01 -51.59 -7.42
N HIS A 24 52.57 -52.47 -8.25
CA HIS A 24 52.89 -52.16 -9.64
C HIS A 24 51.65 -52.05 -10.55
N VAL A 25 50.59 -52.80 -10.25
CA VAL A 25 49.29 -52.71 -10.95
C VAL A 25 48.62 -51.36 -10.65
N ILE A 26 48.57 -50.95 -9.37
CA ILE A 26 47.92 -49.70 -8.93
C ILE A 26 48.57 -48.46 -9.56
N LYS A 27 49.91 -48.43 -9.67
CA LYS A 27 50.65 -47.33 -10.33
C LYS A 27 50.39 -47.24 -11.85
N ASN A 28 50.11 -48.35 -12.52
CA ASN A 28 49.76 -48.34 -13.95
C ASN A 28 48.28 -48.01 -14.17
N TYR A 29 47.37 -48.50 -13.32
CA TYR A 29 45.94 -48.20 -13.41
C TYR A 29 45.67 -46.69 -13.29
N SER A 30 46.20 -46.06 -12.23
CA SER A 30 46.06 -44.61 -11.96
C SER A 30 46.60 -43.72 -13.09
N LYS A 31 47.68 -44.13 -13.75
CA LYS A 31 48.26 -43.42 -14.91
C LYS A 31 47.38 -43.53 -16.17
N SER A 32 46.56 -44.58 -16.28
CA SER A 32 45.60 -44.75 -17.38
C SER A 32 44.32 -43.92 -17.18
N THR A 33 43.75 -43.91 -15.96
CA THR A 33 42.56 -43.12 -15.63
C THR A 33 42.82 -41.62 -15.72
N SER A 34 43.96 -41.14 -15.21
CA SER A 34 44.36 -39.73 -15.33
C SER A 34 44.37 -39.25 -16.80
N LYS A 35 44.83 -40.10 -17.73
CA LYS A 35 44.87 -39.75 -19.16
C LYS A 35 43.49 -39.75 -19.81
N LYS A 36 42.64 -40.75 -19.55
CA LYS A 36 41.24 -40.76 -20.02
C LYS A 36 40.45 -39.55 -19.53
N VAL A 37 40.55 -39.22 -18.22
CA VAL A 37 39.91 -38.04 -17.63
C VAL A 37 40.38 -36.74 -18.33
N SER A 38 41.67 -36.65 -18.70
CA SER A 38 42.19 -35.46 -19.39
C SER A 38 41.63 -35.26 -20.82
N ASP A 39 41.27 -36.34 -21.52
CA ASP A 39 40.70 -36.26 -22.87
C ASP A 39 39.16 -36.14 -22.86
N GLU A 40 38.44 -36.77 -21.93
CA GLU A 40 36.99 -36.52 -21.75
C GLU A 40 36.71 -35.08 -21.32
N THR A 41 37.58 -34.50 -20.47
CA THR A 41 37.49 -33.07 -20.08
C THR A 41 37.64 -32.14 -21.29
N ARG A 42 38.41 -32.54 -22.32
CA ARG A 42 38.57 -31.75 -23.57
C ARG A 42 37.38 -31.82 -24.50
N ILE A 43 36.55 -32.87 -24.42
CA ILE A 43 35.34 -33.00 -25.25
C ILE A 43 34.21 -32.10 -24.69
N CYS A 44 34.13 -31.96 -23.37
CA CYS A 44 33.18 -31.04 -22.72
C CYS A 44 33.52 -29.55 -22.98
N PHE A 45 34.82 -29.21 -23.05
CA PHE A 45 35.28 -27.83 -23.26
C PHE A 45 35.24 -27.31 -24.71
N LYS A 46 34.30 -27.80 -25.54
CA LYS A 46 33.79 -26.99 -26.67
C LYS A 46 32.82 -25.95 -26.13
N ALA A 47 33.38 -24.85 -25.61
CA ALA A 47 32.62 -23.73 -25.06
C ALA A 47 31.67 -23.12 -26.10
N LYS A 48 30.41 -23.59 -26.07
CA LYS A 48 29.29 -22.84 -26.61
C LYS A 48 29.16 -21.58 -25.75
N VAL A 49 29.14 -20.41 -26.37
CA VAL A 49 29.16 -19.13 -25.64
C VAL A 49 27.89 -19.04 -24.80
N LEU A 50 28.02 -18.83 -23.48
CA LEU A 50 26.87 -18.55 -22.62
C LEU A 50 26.17 -17.28 -23.11
N SER A 51 25.03 -17.44 -23.78
CA SER A 51 24.13 -16.35 -24.13
C SER A 51 23.44 -15.85 -22.85
N ARG A 52 24.01 -14.82 -22.23
CA ARG A 52 23.29 -13.97 -21.28
C ARG A 52 22.50 -12.94 -22.06
N VAL A 53 21.19 -12.92 -21.85
CA VAL A 53 20.27 -12.10 -22.66
C VAL A 53 19.46 -11.21 -21.73
N PHE A 54 19.31 -9.93 -22.06
CA PHE A 54 18.37 -9.05 -21.37
C PHE A 54 16.95 -9.34 -21.85
N SER A 55 15.94 -9.26 -20.98
CA SER A 55 14.55 -9.59 -21.36
C SER A 55 13.99 -8.71 -22.49
N GLU A 56 14.58 -7.52 -22.71
CA GLU A 56 14.25 -6.57 -23.78
C GLU A 56 14.75 -6.99 -25.18
N ASP A 57 15.69 -7.94 -25.25
CA ASP A 57 16.26 -8.48 -26.50
C ASP A 57 15.91 -9.96 -26.74
N TYR A 58 15.38 -10.65 -25.72
CA TYR A 58 15.04 -12.08 -25.79
C TYR A 58 14.08 -12.43 -26.94
N GLU A 59 13.06 -11.61 -27.20
CA GLU A 59 12.13 -11.87 -28.32
C GLU A 59 12.82 -11.75 -29.69
N LYS A 60 13.80 -10.84 -29.83
CA LYS A 60 14.58 -10.61 -31.06
C LYS A 60 15.54 -11.77 -31.34
N GLU A 61 16.07 -12.42 -30.30
CA GLU A 61 16.87 -13.64 -30.46
C GLU A 61 16.02 -14.89 -30.71
N LYS A 62 14.85 -14.98 -30.06
CA LYS A 62 13.88 -16.07 -30.26
C LYS A 62 13.43 -16.14 -31.72
N GLU A 63 13.08 -14.99 -32.31
CA GLU A 63 12.68 -14.88 -33.71
C GLU A 63 13.82 -15.26 -34.69
N LYS A 64 15.06 -14.88 -34.38
CA LYS A 64 16.24 -15.25 -35.19
C LYS A 64 16.62 -16.73 -35.15
N ASN A 65 16.55 -17.35 -33.96
CA ASN A 65 17.04 -18.73 -33.76
C ASN A 65 15.97 -19.81 -33.98
N ASN A 66 14.70 -19.44 -34.17
CA ASN A 66 13.56 -20.36 -34.29
C ASN A 66 13.41 -21.35 -33.11
N ASN A 67 14.04 -21.03 -31.97
CA ASN A 67 14.20 -21.90 -30.81
C ASN A 67 13.00 -21.77 -29.85
N ASN A 68 11.84 -22.29 -30.26
CA ASN A 68 10.62 -22.35 -29.44
C ASN A 68 10.71 -23.26 -28.20
N LYS A 69 11.91 -23.73 -27.82
CA LYS A 69 12.17 -24.64 -26.69
C LYS A 69 12.49 -23.94 -25.36
N ILE A 70 12.57 -22.62 -25.30
CA ILE A 70 12.90 -21.90 -24.06
C ILE A 70 11.76 -20.93 -23.73
N LEU A 71 11.26 -21.00 -22.49
CA LEU A 71 10.19 -20.16 -21.99
C LEU A 71 10.75 -19.12 -21.00
N ASP A 72 10.40 -17.85 -21.20
CA ASP A 72 10.75 -16.75 -20.29
C ASP A 72 9.94 -16.85 -18.99
N PRO A 73 10.56 -16.91 -17.79
CA PRO A 73 9.87 -16.94 -16.50
C PRO A 73 8.96 -15.72 -16.23
N ARG A 74 9.14 -14.60 -16.94
CA ARG A 74 8.25 -13.42 -16.87
C ARG A 74 7.05 -13.53 -17.84
N GLY A 75 7.05 -14.50 -18.74
CA GLY A 75 6.06 -14.68 -19.79
C GLY A 75 4.65 -15.04 -19.28
N GLN A 76 3.63 -14.50 -19.95
CA GLN A 76 2.22 -14.73 -19.60
C GLN A 76 1.82 -16.21 -19.64
N THR A 77 2.45 -17.02 -20.50
CA THR A 77 2.25 -18.48 -20.58
C THR A 77 2.68 -19.19 -19.29
N ILE A 78 3.88 -18.91 -18.77
CA ILE A 78 4.36 -19.48 -17.50
C ILE A 78 3.48 -19.03 -16.32
N HIS A 79 3.03 -17.78 -16.31
CA HIS A 79 2.12 -17.31 -15.26
C HIS A 79 0.79 -18.08 -15.27
N HIS A 80 0.23 -18.38 -16.45
CA HIS A 80 -0.98 -19.20 -16.56
C HIS A 80 -0.71 -20.67 -16.21
N TRP A 81 0.41 -21.24 -16.66
CA TRP A 81 0.78 -22.63 -16.33
C TRP A 81 1.00 -22.82 -14.83
N ASN A 82 1.76 -21.93 -14.17
CA ASN A 82 1.95 -21.97 -12.71
C ASN A 82 0.62 -21.83 -11.95
N LYS A 83 -0.35 -21.06 -12.46
CA LYS A 83 -1.69 -20.99 -11.89
C LYS A 83 -2.45 -22.32 -12.04
N ILE A 84 -2.41 -22.94 -13.22
CA ILE A 84 -3.04 -24.25 -13.46
C ILE A 84 -2.42 -25.33 -12.58
N PHE A 85 -1.08 -25.41 -12.56
CA PHE A 85 -0.32 -26.34 -11.71
C PHE A 85 -0.59 -26.11 -10.21
N SER A 86 -0.72 -24.86 -9.75
CA SER A 86 -1.08 -24.56 -8.36
C SER A 86 -2.49 -25.04 -8.00
N MET A 87 -3.44 -25.08 -8.95
CA MET A 87 -4.77 -25.65 -8.71
C MET A 87 -4.73 -27.19 -8.74
N ALA A 88 -3.93 -27.80 -9.63
CA ALA A 88 -3.73 -29.25 -9.65
C ALA A 88 -3.09 -29.76 -8.34
N CYS A 89 -2.07 -29.07 -7.82
CA CYS A 89 -1.47 -29.36 -6.51
C CYS A 89 -2.44 -29.17 -5.33
N LEU A 90 -3.37 -28.21 -5.43
CA LEU A 90 -4.40 -28.03 -4.41
C LEU A 90 -5.43 -29.17 -4.46
N ILE A 91 -5.74 -29.70 -5.64
CA ILE A 91 -6.62 -30.86 -5.81
C ILE A 91 -5.97 -32.15 -5.28
N SER A 92 -4.72 -32.47 -5.64
CA SER A 92 -4.03 -33.66 -5.12
C SER A 92 -3.99 -33.68 -3.58
N LEU A 93 -3.66 -32.53 -3.00
CA LEU A 93 -3.60 -32.29 -1.55
C LEU A 93 -4.92 -32.59 -0.81
N PHE A 94 -6.07 -32.46 -1.48
CA PHE A 94 -7.39 -32.88 -0.95
C PHE A 94 -7.76 -34.34 -1.24
N VAL A 95 -7.15 -34.96 -2.25
CA VAL A 95 -7.41 -36.34 -2.68
C VAL A 95 -6.62 -37.35 -1.84
N ASP A 96 -5.39 -37.05 -1.44
CA ASP A 96 -4.55 -37.96 -0.67
C ASP A 96 -5.20 -38.42 0.68
N PRO A 97 -5.88 -37.56 1.47
CA PRO A 97 -6.62 -38.01 2.66
C PRO A 97 -7.81 -38.94 2.38
N LEU A 98 -8.36 -38.94 1.15
CA LEU A 98 -9.55 -39.75 0.83
C LEU A 98 -9.26 -41.25 0.78
N PHE A 99 -7.99 -41.65 0.57
CA PHE A 99 -7.57 -43.05 0.62
C PHE A 99 -7.79 -43.68 2.01
N LEU A 100 -7.87 -42.88 3.08
CA LEU A 100 -8.17 -43.34 4.44
C LEU A 100 -9.65 -43.74 4.63
N PHE A 101 -10.53 -43.35 3.70
CA PHE A 101 -11.95 -43.76 3.68
C PHE A 101 -12.18 -45.04 2.84
N LEU A 102 -11.14 -45.72 2.35
CA LEU A 102 -11.26 -46.96 1.59
C LEU A 102 -11.89 -48.14 2.37
N PRO A 103 -11.49 -48.45 3.62
CA PRO A 103 -12.15 -49.52 4.36
C PRO A 103 -13.58 -49.12 4.74
N ILE A 104 -14.48 -50.10 4.68
CA ILE A 104 -15.90 -50.01 5.03
C ILE A 104 -16.28 -51.26 5.82
N VAL A 105 -17.15 -51.09 6.83
CA VAL A 105 -17.80 -52.20 7.53
C VAL A 105 -19.15 -52.49 6.88
N GLY A 106 -19.47 -53.78 6.67
CA GLY A 106 -20.79 -54.19 6.19
C GLY A 106 -21.90 -53.81 7.19
N SER A 107 -23.03 -53.27 6.71
CA SER A 107 -24.11 -52.77 7.58
C SER A 107 -24.69 -53.82 8.52
N ASP A 108 -24.81 -55.06 8.04
CA ASP A 108 -25.48 -56.17 8.71
C ASP A 108 -24.57 -57.42 8.75
N GLN A 109 -23.27 -57.24 8.51
CA GLN A 109 -22.30 -58.33 8.28
C GLN A 109 -20.98 -58.01 8.98
N LEU A 110 -20.55 -58.88 9.91
CA LEU A 110 -19.31 -58.76 10.69
C LEU A 110 -18.04 -58.88 9.82
N CYS A 111 -17.76 -57.88 8.99
CA CYS A 111 -16.58 -57.88 8.14
C CYS A 111 -16.15 -56.48 7.70
N VAL A 112 -14.88 -56.36 7.30
CA VAL A 112 -14.28 -55.19 6.65
C VAL A 112 -14.03 -55.51 5.17
N ALA A 113 -14.25 -54.53 4.30
CA ALA A 113 -13.80 -54.57 2.90
C ALA A 113 -13.35 -53.20 2.42
N ASN A 114 -12.53 -53.18 1.36
CA ASN A 114 -12.17 -51.95 0.67
C ASN A 114 -13.19 -51.62 -0.43
N ASP A 115 -13.66 -50.38 -0.48
CA ASP A 115 -14.52 -49.87 -1.54
C ASP A 115 -13.75 -49.82 -2.87
N MET A 116 -13.99 -50.81 -3.74
CA MET A 116 -13.35 -50.88 -5.06
C MET A 116 -13.74 -49.73 -5.99
N ILE A 117 -14.93 -49.15 -5.84
CA ILE A 117 -15.39 -48.02 -6.67
C ILE A 117 -14.61 -46.77 -6.28
N LEU A 118 -14.54 -46.48 -4.98
CA LEU A 118 -13.73 -45.40 -4.44
C LEU A 118 -12.24 -45.59 -4.77
N GLN A 119 -11.71 -46.82 -4.63
CA GLN A 119 -10.31 -47.13 -4.95
C GLN A 119 -9.95 -46.84 -6.41
N VAL A 120 -10.79 -47.27 -7.36
CA VAL A 120 -10.57 -47.00 -8.79
C VAL A 120 -10.65 -45.49 -9.08
N VAL A 121 -11.66 -44.79 -8.55
CA VAL A 121 -11.83 -43.35 -8.76
C VAL A 121 -10.65 -42.55 -8.19
N LEU A 122 -10.22 -42.84 -6.96
CA LEU A 122 -9.06 -42.17 -6.35
C LEU A 122 -7.76 -42.45 -7.11
N THR A 123 -7.54 -43.68 -7.58
CA THR A 123 -6.36 -44.04 -8.38
C THR A 123 -6.33 -43.33 -9.74
N ILE A 124 -7.50 -43.16 -10.38
CA ILE A 124 -7.60 -42.37 -11.62
C ILE A 124 -7.25 -40.90 -11.36
N VAL A 125 -7.83 -40.27 -10.33
CA VAL A 125 -7.52 -38.87 -10.01
C VAL A 125 -6.04 -38.68 -9.62
N ARG A 126 -5.47 -39.64 -8.87
CA ARG A 126 -4.06 -39.66 -8.46
C ARG A 126 -3.11 -39.72 -9.67
N SER A 127 -3.38 -40.59 -10.64
CA SER A 127 -2.55 -40.69 -11.86
C SER A 127 -2.68 -39.46 -12.77
N VAL A 128 -3.85 -38.81 -12.83
CA VAL A 128 -4.02 -37.52 -13.53
C VAL A 128 -3.19 -36.41 -12.88
N THR A 129 -3.10 -36.33 -11.53
CA THR A 129 -2.26 -35.32 -10.88
C THR A 129 -0.76 -35.61 -11.05
N ASP A 130 -0.33 -36.87 -11.06
CA ASP A 130 1.06 -37.25 -11.38
C ASP A 130 1.47 -36.80 -12.79
N VAL A 131 0.58 -36.87 -13.79
CA VAL A 131 0.83 -36.32 -15.13
C VAL A 131 1.09 -34.81 -15.10
N PHE A 132 0.36 -34.03 -14.28
CA PHE A 132 0.64 -32.60 -14.10
C PHE A 132 2.02 -32.34 -13.45
N TYR A 133 2.47 -33.19 -12.53
CA TYR A 133 3.83 -33.10 -11.97
C TYR A 133 4.91 -33.41 -13.03
N VAL A 134 4.71 -34.42 -13.88
CA VAL A 134 5.63 -34.72 -14.99
C VAL A 134 5.71 -33.56 -15.98
N ILE A 135 4.58 -32.94 -16.34
CA ILE A 135 4.58 -31.76 -17.22
C ILE A 135 5.26 -30.56 -16.53
N GLN A 136 5.09 -30.37 -15.21
CA GLN A 136 5.79 -29.30 -14.48
C GLN A 136 7.32 -29.51 -14.44
N ILE A 137 7.77 -30.76 -14.31
CA ILE A 137 9.20 -31.10 -14.40
C ILE A 137 9.73 -30.75 -15.80
N PHE A 138 9.02 -31.17 -16.86
CA PHE A 138 9.37 -30.82 -18.24
C PHE A 138 9.39 -29.31 -18.48
N VAL A 139 8.38 -28.57 -17.99
CA VAL A 139 8.34 -27.11 -18.10
C VAL A 139 9.54 -26.46 -17.41
N ARG A 140 9.93 -26.91 -16.20
CA ARG A 140 11.10 -26.39 -15.49
C ARG A 140 12.41 -26.55 -16.26
N PHE A 141 12.67 -27.72 -16.84
CA PHE A 141 13.83 -27.94 -17.74
C PHE A 141 13.82 -27.05 -18.99
N HIS A 142 12.67 -26.46 -19.33
CA HIS A 142 12.50 -25.53 -20.45
C HIS A 142 12.31 -24.06 -20.01
N THR A 143 12.45 -23.73 -18.71
CA THR A 143 12.43 -22.33 -18.22
C THR A 143 13.83 -21.73 -18.10
N ALA A 144 14.03 -20.50 -18.58
CA ALA A 144 15.29 -19.78 -18.36
C ALA A 144 15.44 -19.30 -16.89
N TYR A 145 16.66 -19.30 -16.36
CA TYR A 145 16.93 -18.88 -14.97
C TYR A 145 17.31 -17.40 -14.89
N VAL A 146 16.82 -16.69 -13.85
CA VAL A 146 17.15 -15.27 -13.60
C VAL A 146 18.13 -15.16 -12.44
N ALA A 147 19.40 -14.89 -12.76
CA ALA A 147 20.51 -14.85 -11.82
C ALA A 147 20.23 -13.86 -10.66
N PRO A 148 20.38 -14.27 -9.38
CA PRO A 148 19.98 -13.44 -8.24
C PRO A 148 20.77 -12.13 -8.13
N SER A 149 22.03 -12.12 -8.55
CA SER A 149 22.88 -10.91 -8.65
C SER A 149 22.26 -9.82 -9.53
N SER A 150 21.60 -10.19 -10.62
CA SER A 150 21.00 -9.24 -11.57
C SER A 150 19.68 -8.60 -11.10
N ARG A 151 19.11 -9.08 -9.98
CA ARG A 151 17.84 -8.57 -9.43
C ARG A 151 18.00 -7.20 -8.77
N VAL A 152 19.19 -6.87 -8.25
CA VAL A 152 19.46 -5.63 -7.50
C VAL A 152 19.27 -4.37 -8.37
N PHE A 153 19.57 -4.45 -9.67
CA PHE A 153 19.37 -3.36 -10.63
C PHE A 153 18.04 -3.44 -11.40
N GLY A 154 17.14 -4.36 -11.04
CA GLY A 154 15.85 -4.61 -11.71
C GLY A 154 15.93 -5.22 -13.13
N ARG A 155 17.04 -4.99 -13.85
CA ARG A 155 17.21 -5.28 -15.27
C ARG A 155 17.22 -6.77 -15.63
N GLY A 156 17.60 -7.66 -14.70
CA GLY A 156 17.35 -9.10 -14.77
C GLY A 156 18.00 -9.80 -15.97
N GLU A 157 19.24 -10.24 -15.83
CA GLU A 157 19.93 -11.09 -16.83
C GLU A 157 19.29 -12.49 -16.81
N LEU A 158 18.86 -12.95 -18.00
CA LEU A 158 18.43 -14.32 -18.23
C LEU A 158 19.66 -15.16 -18.59
N VAL A 159 19.83 -16.29 -17.91
CA VAL A 159 20.83 -17.30 -18.23
C VAL A 159 20.12 -18.48 -18.91
N ILE A 160 20.64 -18.86 -20.07
CA ILE A 160 20.06 -19.87 -20.96
C ILE A 160 21.09 -20.99 -21.17
N ASP A 161 21.04 -22.05 -20.37
CA ASP A 161 21.63 -23.34 -20.72
C ASP A 161 21.06 -24.48 -19.84
N SER A 162 21.08 -25.72 -20.33
CA SER A 162 20.34 -26.85 -19.73
C SER A 162 21.23 -27.96 -19.15
N SER A 163 22.38 -27.61 -18.57
CA SER A 163 23.39 -28.59 -18.13
C SER A 163 23.86 -28.42 -16.68
N GLN A 164 23.09 -27.77 -15.81
CA GLN A 164 23.48 -27.51 -14.41
C GLN A 164 22.44 -27.97 -13.35
N ASP A 165 21.29 -28.50 -13.78
CA ASP A 165 20.16 -28.88 -12.90
C ASP A 165 20.44 -30.01 -11.90
N CYS A 166 21.60 -30.69 -11.97
CA CYS A 166 21.90 -31.81 -11.09
C CYS A 166 22.36 -31.39 -9.66
N ASN A 167 22.75 -30.13 -9.45
CA ASN A 167 23.34 -29.68 -8.16
C ASN A 167 22.50 -28.67 -7.35
N GLU A 168 21.52 -27.96 -7.91
CA GLU A 168 20.77 -26.92 -7.17
C GLU A 168 19.70 -27.46 -6.18
N VAL A 169 19.52 -28.79 -6.06
CA VAL A 169 18.58 -29.39 -5.09
C VAL A 169 18.98 -29.10 -3.63
N LEU A 170 20.27 -28.89 -3.35
CA LEU A 170 20.80 -28.77 -1.99
C LEU A 170 20.52 -27.43 -1.29
N THR A 171 20.08 -26.40 -2.03
CA THR A 171 19.97 -25.01 -1.51
C THR A 171 18.63 -24.70 -0.79
N TRP A 172 17.81 -25.72 -0.47
CA TRP A 172 16.48 -25.55 0.13
C TRP A 172 16.45 -25.52 1.67
N VAL A 173 17.59 -25.56 2.36
CA VAL A 173 17.67 -25.87 3.80
C VAL A 173 17.84 -24.65 4.73
N VAL A 174 18.19 -23.45 4.22
CA VAL A 174 18.59 -22.30 5.08
C VAL A 174 17.55 -21.17 5.14
N ILE A 175 16.71 -21.23 6.18
CA ILE A 175 16.08 -20.14 6.98
C ILE A 175 15.59 -18.86 6.24
N PRO A 176 14.28 -18.56 6.29
CA PRO A 176 13.73 -17.29 5.79
C PRO A 176 13.63 -16.19 6.86
N ASN A 177 14.51 -15.18 6.87
CA ASN A 177 14.18 -13.87 7.48
C ASN A 177 15.11 -12.68 7.07
N VAL A 178 14.62 -11.77 6.21
CA VAL A 178 15.01 -10.34 6.19
C VAL A 178 13.78 -9.51 5.79
N ARG A 179 13.63 -8.29 6.31
CA ARG A 179 12.41 -7.48 6.21
C ARG A 179 12.73 -5.98 6.04
N GLY A 180 12.32 -5.39 4.90
CA GLY A 180 12.45 -3.96 4.54
C GLY A 180 12.32 -3.79 3.01
N THR A 181 11.40 -2.99 2.44
CA THR A 181 11.33 -1.50 2.36
C THR A 181 12.46 -0.88 1.52
N VAL A 182 12.25 0.04 0.57
CA VAL A 182 11.02 0.79 0.14
C VAL A 182 10.76 0.55 -1.38
N VAL A 183 10.04 1.30 -2.24
CA VAL A 183 9.41 2.64 -2.28
C VAL A 183 8.02 2.54 -2.95
N THR A 184 7.11 3.50 -2.74
CA THR A 184 5.76 3.50 -3.35
C THR A 184 5.60 4.41 -4.59
N VAL A 185 5.33 3.83 -5.77
CA VAL A 185 4.45 4.45 -6.80
C VAL A 185 3.54 3.38 -7.43
N ARG A 186 2.48 2.98 -6.70
CA ARG A 186 1.33 2.22 -7.24
C ARG A 186 0.14 2.18 -6.27
N LYS A 187 -0.09 3.21 -5.44
CA LYS A 187 -0.95 3.12 -4.23
C LYS A 187 -2.37 2.54 -4.48
N ASN A 188 -3.07 2.91 -5.56
CA ASN A 188 -4.40 2.33 -5.86
C ASN A 188 -4.28 0.87 -6.34
N ALA A 189 -3.36 0.59 -7.27
CA ALA A 189 -3.12 -0.76 -7.76
C ALA A 189 -2.60 -1.70 -6.66
N MET A 190 -1.76 -1.23 -5.73
CA MET A 190 -1.29 -2.00 -4.58
C MET A 190 -2.37 -2.22 -3.52
N TRP A 191 -3.37 -1.36 -3.37
CA TRP A 191 -4.49 -1.66 -2.46
C TRP A 191 -5.32 -2.82 -3.02
N PHE A 192 -5.64 -2.80 -4.31
CA PHE A 192 -6.27 -3.95 -4.99
C PHE A 192 -5.38 -5.19 -5.01
N ILE A 193 -4.10 -5.08 -5.40
CA ILE A 193 -3.17 -6.23 -5.43
C ILE A 193 -2.94 -6.78 -4.03
N MET A 194 -2.85 -5.96 -2.98
CA MET A 194 -2.67 -6.46 -1.62
C MET A 194 -3.95 -7.12 -1.10
N LEU A 195 -5.15 -6.58 -1.39
CA LEU A 195 -6.43 -7.24 -1.11
C LEU A 195 -6.55 -8.59 -1.86
N VAL A 196 -6.22 -8.59 -3.16
CA VAL A 196 -6.26 -9.74 -4.08
C VAL A 196 -5.02 -10.66 -3.95
N GLN A 197 -4.08 -10.35 -3.04
CA GLN A 197 -3.03 -11.27 -2.56
C GLN A 197 -3.32 -11.75 -1.13
N TYR A 198 -3.99 -10.96 -0.30
CA TYR A 198 -4.42 -11.37 1.04
C TYR A 198 -5.57 -12.37 0.95
N LEU A 199 -6.49 -12.19 0.00
CA LEU A 199 -7.51 -13.19 -0.35
C LEU A 199 -6.87 -14.55 -0.67
N PRO A 200 -5.96 -14.72 -1.66
CA PRO A 200 -5.19 -15.95 -1.85
C PRO A 200 -4.33 -16.43 -0.69
N ARG A 201 -3.95 -15.59 0.28
CA ARG A 201 -3.21 -16.04 1.49
C ARG A 201 -4.13 -16.61 2.55
N VAL A 202 -5.27 -15.98 2.80
CA VAL A 202 -6.35 -16.54 3.64
C VAL A 202 -6.97 -17.76 2.95
N VAL A 203 -7.07 -17.76 1.62
CA VAL A 203 -7.48 -18.88 0.76
C VAL A 203 -6.30 -19.81 0.39
N LEU A 204 -5.13 -19.65 1.04
CA LEU A 204 -4.12 -20.71 1.18
C LEU A 204 -4.17 -21.33 2.58
N MET A 205 -4.37 -20.50 3.61
CA MET A 205 -4.57 -20.97 4.98
C MET A 205 -5.88 -21.76 5.13
N TYR A 206 -6.94 -21.40 4.41
CA TYR A 206 -8.23 -22.10 4.39
C TYR A 206 -8.16 -23.52 3.80
N PRO A 207 -7.58 -23.78 2.60
CA PRO A 207 -7.40 -25.15 2.14
C PRO A 207 -6.38 -25.93 2.97
N LEU A 208 -5.36 -25.30 3.56
CA LEU A 208 -4.51 -25.97 4.55
C LEU A 208 -5.30 -26.38 5.79
N SER A 209 -6.10 -25.49 6.39
CA SER A 209 -6.93 -25.84 7.55
C SER A 209 -8.00 -26.87 7.20
N SER A 210 -8.59 -26.78 6.00
CA SER A 210 -9.59 -27.74 5.50
C SER A 210 -8.95 -29.11 5.20
N GLN A 211 -7.72 -29.15 4.69
CA GLN A 211 -6.94 -30.38 4.56
C GLN A 211 -6.63 -30.98 5.93
N LEU A 212 -6.19 -30.18 6.91
CA LEU A 212 -5.95 -30.65 8.28
C LEU A 212 -7.23 -31.20 8.92
N VAL A 213 -8.37 -30.53 8.73
CA VAL A 213 -9.70 -31.02 9.14
C VAL A 213 -10.05 -32.35 8.45
N ASN A 214 -9.90 -32.44 7.12
CA ASN A 214 -10.15 -33.66 6.34
C ASN A 214 -9.26 -34.81 6.82
N ALA A 215 -7.96 -34.58 6.98
CA ALA A 215 -7.00 -35.60 7.38
C ALA A 215 -7.24 -36.09 8.82
N ILE A 216 -7.57 -35.20 9.76
CA ILE A 216 -7.88 -35.57 11.14
C ILE A 216 -9.22 -36.31 11.24
N GLY A 217 -10.23 -35.89 10.48
CA GLY A 217 -11.50 -36.63 10.37
C GLY A 217 -11.34 -38.00 9.72
N ALA A 218 -10.47 -38.13 8.72
CA ALA A 218 -10.21 -39.38 8.01
C ALA A 218 -9.31 -40.34 8.80
N TRP A 219 -8.32 -39.85 9.54
CA TRP A 219 -7.59 -40.65 10.54
C TRP A 219 -8.49 -41.10 11.68
N TRP A 220 -9.40 -40.26 12.18
CA TRP A 220 -10.39 -40.67 13.17
C TRP A 220 -11.33 -41.76 12.64
N TYR A 221 -11.74 -41.70 11.37
CA TYR A 221 -12.52 -42.75 10.71
C TYR A 221 -11.75 -44.07 10.61
N LEU A 222 -10.51 -44.04 10.13
CA LEU A 222 -9.67 -45.24 10.00
C LEU A 222 -9.40 -45.89 11.37
N LEU A 223 -9.02 -45.08 12.37
CA LEU A 223 -8.79 -45.54 13.73
C LEU A 223 -10.08 -46.06 14.39
N ALA A 224 -11.26 -45.54 14.03
CA ALA A 224 -12.53 -46.12 14.47
C ALA A 224 -12.78 -47.53 13.89
N ILE A 225 -12.40 -47.77 12.63
CA ILE A 225 -12.46 -49.11 12.02
C ILE A 225 -11.45 -50.05 12.69
N GLU A 226 -10.20 -49.62 12.90
CA GLU A 226 -9.18 -50.42 13.61
C GLU A 226 -9.63 -50.77 15.04
N ARG A 227 -10.31 -49.86 15.75
CA ARG A 227 -10.89 -50.13 17.08
C ARG A 227 -12.10 -51.07 17.03
N GLN A 228 -12.94 -50.99 15.99
CA GLN A 228 -14.04 -51.94 15.80
C GLN A 228 -13.52 -53.36 15.51
N GLU A 229 -12.53 -53.48 14.61
CA GLU A 229 -11.89 -54.75 14.26
C GLU A 229 -11.11 -55.32 15.46
N ALA A 230 -10.44 -54.47 16.24
CA ALA A 230 -9.78 -54.89 17.48
C ALA A 230 -10.76 -55.36 18.57
N CYS A 231 -11.97 -54.79 18.64
CA CYS A 231 -13.03 -55.35 19.48
C CYS A 231 -13.42 -56.74 19.00
N TRP A 232 -13.72 -56.90 17.71
CA TRP A 232 -14.12 -58.19 17.14
C TRP A 232 -13.07 -59.28 17.36
N ARG A 233 -11.78 -58.99 17.18
CA ARG A 233 -10.69 -59.91 17.53
C ARG A 233 -10.70 -60.27 19.02
N SER A 234 -10.81 -59.29 19.91
CA SER A 234 -10.85 -59.54 21.37
C SER A 234 -12.06 -60.34 21.85
N ALA A 235 -13.19 -60.27 21.15
CA ALA A 235 -14.35 -61.13 21.38
C ALA A 235 -14.14 -62.55 20.78
N CYS A 236 -13.55 -62.62 19.58
CA CYS A 236 -13.20 -63.87 18.90
C CYS A 236 -12.21 -64.72 19.71
N ASP A 237 -11.22 -64.09 20.34
CA ASP A 237 -10.22 -64.75 21.19
C ASP A 237 -10.82 -65.36 22.47
N LEU A 238 -12.01 -64.90 22.90
CA LEU A 238 -12.77 -65.48 24.02
C LEU A 238 -13.70 -66.63 23.58
N GLU A 239 -14.07 -66.70 22.31
CA GLU A 239 -14.87 -67.78 21.70
C GLU A 239 -14.01 -68.87 21.02
N GLN A 240 -12.70 -68.90 21.32
CA GLN A 240 -11.77 -69.97 20.94
C GLN A 240 -12.25 -71.35 21.48
N PRO A 241 -12.17 -72.45 20.70
CA PRO A 241 -11.51 -72.58 19.40
C PRO A 241 -12.42 -72.35 18.17
N ASN A 242 -13.69 -71.95 18.38
CA ASN A 242 -14.68 -71.92 17.30
C ASN A 242 -14.57 -70.68 16.39
N CYS A 243 -13.87 -69.63 16.82
CA CYS A 243 -13.74 -68.40 16.08
C CYS A 243 -12.45 -68.32 15.25
N GLN A 244 -12.56 -67.92 13.98
CA GLN A 244 -11.44 -67.80 13.04
C GLN A 244 -11.32 -66.38 12.49
N ASN A 245 -10.18 -65.74 12.71
CA ASN A 245 -9.92 -64.35 12.28
C ASN A 245 -10.03 -64.10 10.76
N GLY A 246 -10.04 -65.14 9.93
CA GLY A 246 -10.26 -65.04 8.48
C GLY A 246 -11.71 -64.72 8.08
N TYR A 247 -12.68 -64.88 8.97
CA TYR A 247 -14.09 -64.60 8.67
C TYR A 247 -14.49 -63.11 8.74
N PHE A 248 -13.55 -62.24 9.16
CA PHE A 248 -13.74 -60.78 9.18
C PHE A 248 -13.41 -60.07 7.84
N ASP A 249 -12.96 -60.77 6.78
CA ASP A 249 -12.83 -60.21 5.42
C ASP A 249 -14.14 -60.44 4.65
N CYS A 250 -14.77 -59.39 4.10
CA CYS A 250 -16.00 -59.54 3.30
C CYS A 250 -15.77 -60.21 1.92
N ARG A 251 -14.57 -60.67 1.57
CA ARG A 251 -14.38 -61.60 0.45
C ARG A 251 -15.05 -62.95 0.71
N ASN A 252 -15.05 -63.40 1.96
CA ASN A 252 -15.60 -64.67 2.40
C ASN A 252 -17.13 -64.58 2.65
N ILE A 253 -17.79 -63.56 2.06
CA ILE A 253 -19.19 -63.22 2.37
C ILE A 253 -20.17 -64.35 2.03
N ASN A 254 -19.86 -65.09 0.96
CA ASN A 254 -20.67 -66.13 0.33
C ASN A 254 -20.41 -67.53 0.89
N ASP A 255 -19.47 -67.69 1.83
CA ASP A 255 -19.14 -69.02 2.39
C ASP A 255 -20.19 -69.46 3.42
N ASP A 256 -20.83 -70.61 3.19
CA ASP A 256 -21.81 -71.19 4.11
C ASP A 256 -21.23 -71.51 5.50
N SER A 257 -19.92 -71.72 5.62
CA SER A 257 -19.26 -71.85 6.92
C SER A 257 -19.31 -70.54 7.72
N ARG A 258 -19.18 -69.40 7.05
CA ARG A 258 -19.17 -68.07 7.67
C ARG A 258 -20.56 -67.65 8.13
N THR A 259 -21.61 -67.93 7.36
CA THR A 259 -23.00 -67.60 7.73
C THR A 259 -23.44 -68.39 8.97
N ASN A 260 -23.09 -69.67 9.03
CA ASN A 260 -23.29 -70.49 10.22
C ASN A 260 -22.45 -70.01 11.43
N TRP A 261 -21.20 -69.60 11.21
CA TRP A 261 -20.35 -69.02 12.26
C TRP A 261 -20.96 -67.74 12.85
N VAL A 262 -21.37 -66.74 12.04
CA VAL A 262 -21.98 -65.49 12.52
C VAL A 262 -23.21 -65.76 13.40
N ASN A 263 -24.06 -66.72 13.00
CA ASN A 263 -25.25 -67.11 13.76
C ASN A 263 -24.95 -67.82 15.09
N SER A 264 -23.71 -68.30 15.30
CA SER A 264 -23.28 -69.00 16.52
C SER A 264 -22.53 -68.12 17.53
N THR A 265 -21.94 -67.00 17.07
CA THR A 265 -21.12 -66.09 17.87
C THR A 265 -21.92 -64.94 18.49
N ASN A 266 -21.54 -64.48 19.69
CA ASN A 266 -22.12 -63.27 20.30
C ASN A 266 -21.34 -61.97 20.00
N VAL A 267 -20.30 -62.04 19.15
CA VAL A 267 -19.42 -60.91 18.77
C VAL A 267 -20.19 -59.63 18.38
N THR A 268 -21.30 -59.74 17.64
CA THR A 268 -22.14 -58.59 17.25
C THR A 268 -22.71 -57.82 18.44
N ASN A 269 -23.13 -58.54 19.49
CA ASN A 269 -23.72 -57.96 20.70
C ASN A 269 -22.67 -57.44 21.69
N LEU A 270 -21.47 -58.03 21.66
CA LEU A 270 -20.33 -57.64 22.51
C LEU A 270 -19.60 -56.39 21.99
N CYS A 271 -19.60 -56.14 20.68
CA CYS A 271 -18.91 -55.01 20.06
C CYS A 271 -19.82 -53.84 19.69
N VAL A 272 -20.67 -53.45 20.66
CA VAL A 272 -21.53 -52.25 20.63
C VAL A 272 -21.08 -51.29 21.75
N PRO A 273 -21.00 -49.97 21.53
CA PRO A 273 -20.54 -49.00 22.53
C PRO A 273 -21.49 -48.81 23.75
N THR A 274 -22.66 -49.45 23.77
CA THR A 274 -23.54 -49.56 24.95
C THR A 274 -23.19 -50.73 25.86
N SER A 275 -22.32 -51.64 25.42
CA SER A 275 -21.83 -52.76 26.22
C SER A 275 -20.65 -52.33 27.11
N ASN A 276 -20.54 -52.92 28.29
CA ASN A 276 -19.37 -52.73 29.17
C ASN A 276 -18.14 -53.55 28.74
N PHE A 277 -18.18 -54.23 27.59
CA PHE A 277 -17.14 -55.15 27.14
C PHE A 277 -15.91 -54.44 26.58
N TYR A 278 -16.09 -53.41 25.75
CA TYR A 278 -15.00 -52.74 25.04
C TYR A 278 -15.07 -51.21 25.16
N GLN A 279 -14.00 -50.59 25.65
CA GLN A 279 -13.94 -49.14 25.83
C GLN A 279 -13.53 -48.43 24.53
N TYR A 280 -14.52 -47.96 23.78
CA TYR A 280 -14.33 -47.29 22.49
C TYR A 280 -13.83 -45.83 22.55
N GLY A 281 -14.05 -45.14 23.68
CA GLY A 281 -13.57 -43.76 23.87
C GLY A 281 -14.06 -42.78 22.80
N ILE A 282 -13.16 -41.95 22.26
CA ILE A 282 -13.47 -40.95 21.21
C ILE A 282 -14.00 -41.57 19.91
N TYR A 283 -13.78 -42.86 19.68
CA TYR A 283 -14.26 -43.59 18.51
C TYR A 283 -15.67 -44.16 18.72
N GLY A 284 -16.16 -44.24 19.96
CA GLY A 284 -17.49 -44.76 20.29
C GLY A 284 -18.62 -43.99 19.62
N VAL A 285 -18.41 -42.70 19.34
CA VAL A 285 -19.35 -41.86 18.59
C VAL A 285 -19.50 -42.33 17.14
N ALA A 286 -18.41 -42.74 16.47
CA ALA A 286 -18.46 -43.23 15.08
C ALA A 286 -19.26 -44.53 14.96
N VAL A 287 -19.09 -45.43 15.93
CA VAL A 287 -19.82 -46.70 16.01
C VAL A 287 -21.29 -46.45 16.37
N ALA A 288 -21.56 -45.66 17.43
CA ALA A 288 -22.92 -45.39 17.91
C ALA A 288 -23.80 -44.63 16.90
N THR A 289 -23.20 -43.88 15.98
CA THR A 289 -23.91 -43.15 14.91
C THR A 289 -23.94 -43.88 13.57
N ASN A 290 -23.42 -45.12 13.49
CA ASN A 290 -23.34 -45.92 12.26
C ASN A 290 -22.63 -45.20 11.09
N VAL A 291 -21.71 -44.27 11.39
CA VAL A 291 -20.94 -43.54 10.36
C VAL A 291 -20.05 -44.50 9.57
N ILE A 292 -19.56 -45.55 10.23
CA ILE A 292 -18.64 -46.56 9.64
C ILE A 292 -19.31 -47.34 8.49
N THR A 293 -20.60 -47.67 8.64
CA THR A 293 -21.42 -48.42 7.67
C THR A 293 -22.15 -47.51 6.67
N SER A 294 -22.08 -46.19 6.83
CA SER A 294 -22.79 -45.22 6.00
C SER A 294 -22.11 -44.94 4.65
N GLY A 295 -22.92 -44.58 3.63
CA GLY A 295 -22.44 -44.28 2.28
C GLY A 295 -21.46 -43.09 2.22
N PHE A 296 -20.56 -43.11 1.23
CA PHE A 296 -19.38 -42.25 1.14
C PHE A 296 -19.60 -40.77 1.49
N PHE A 297 -20.62 -40.12 0.92
CA PHE A 297 -20.87 -38.70 1.16
C PHE A 297 -21.27 -38.40 2.62
N SER A 298 -22.07 -39.27 3.23
CA SER A 298 -22.50 -39.14 4.64
C SER A 298 -21.32 -39.30 5.58
N LYS A 299 -20.49 -40.34 5.40
CA LYS A 299 -19.29 -40.52 6.23
C LYS A 299 -18.29 -39.38 6.06
N TYR A 300 -18.05 -38.92 4.82
CA TYR A 300 -17.17 -37.79 4.56
C TYR A 300 -17.63 -36.51 5.29
N MET A 301 -18.92 -36.14 5.16
CA MET A 301 -19.44 -34.92 5.78
C MET A 301 -19.45 -35.00 7.31
N TYR A 302 -19.75 -36.17 7.90
CA TYR A 302 -19.69 -36.34 9.35
C TYR A 302 -18.27 -36.26 9.90
N CYS A 303 -17.31 -36.93 9.24
CA CYS A 303 -15.89 -36.90 9.64
C CYS A 303 -15.28 -35.50 9.44
N PHE A 304 -15.69 -34.76 8.39
CA PHE A 304 -15.34 -33.36 8.21
C PHE A 304 -15.86 -32.48 9.36
N TRP A 305 -17.14 -32.63 9.72
CA TRP A 305 -17.75 -31.92 10.85
C TRP A 305 -17.03 -32.22 12.18
N TRP A 306 -16.72 -33.50 12.44
CA TRP A 306 -15.96 -33.91 13.63
C TRP A 306 -14.57 -33.27 13.66
N GLY A 307 -13.81 -33.34 12.57
CA GLY A 307 -12.49 -32.69 12.48
C GLY A 307 -12.58 -31.17 12.67
N LEU A 308 -13.61 -30.54 12.11
CA LEU A 308 -13.83 -29.09 12.21
C LEU A 308 -14.12 -28.66 13.66
N GLN A 309 -14.98 -29.39 14.37
CA GLN A 309 -15.31 -29.10 15.77
C GLN A 309 -14.06 -29.17 16.67
N ASN A 310 -13.23 -30.19 16.47
CA ASN A 310 -12.03 -30.42 17.28
C ASN A 310 -10.92 -29.41 17.01
N ILE A 311 -10.68 -29.03 15.75
CA ILE A 311 -9.65 -28.04 15.41
C ILE A 311 -10.09 -26.60 15.72
N SER A 312 -11.39 -26.28 15.60
CA SER A 312 -11.93 -24.92 15.82
C SER A 312 -12.09 -24.55 17.31
N SER A 313 -11.32 -25.15 18.22
CA SER A 313 -11.42 -24.96 19.69
C SER A 313 -12.81 -25.20 20.30
N THR A 314 -13.72 -25.85 19.56
CA THR A 314 -15.13 -26.04 19.95
C THR A 314 -15.38 -27.43 20.59
N ALA A 315 -14.38 -28.32 20.57
CA ALA A 315 -14.42 -29.57 21.32
C ALA A 315 -14.14 -29.33 22.81
N GLN A 316 -15.22 -29.29 23.60
CA GLN A 316 -15.15 -29.20 25.06
C GLN A 316 -15.32 -30.56 25.76
N ASN A 317 -15.75 -31.61 25.04
CA ASN A 317 -16.15 -32.90 25.61
C ASN A 317 -15.54 -34.11 24.85
N LEU A 318 -14.20 -34.20 24.80
CA LEU A 318 -13.50 -35.39 24.31
C LEU A 318 -13.33 -36.42 25.44
N SER A 319 -14.13 -37.48 25.44
CA SER A 319 -14.07 -38.56 26.43
C SER A 319 -13.09 -39.66 26.02
N THR A 320 -11.83 -39.56 26.45
CA THR A 320 -10.78 -40.53 26.10
C THR A 320 -10.82 -41.81 26.94
N SER A 321 -10.62 -42.96 26.31
CA SER A 321 -10.27 -44.22 26.98
C SER A 321 -8.84 -44.19 27.55
N THR A 322 -8.46 -45.22 28.32
CA THR A 322 -7.09 -45.42 28.86
C THR A 322 -6.07 -45.88 27.80
N TYR A 323 -6.49 -46.02 26.55
CA TYR A 323 -5.64 -46.51 25.45
C TYR A 323 -4.62 -45.46 24.99
N MET A 324 -3.34 -45.81 25.02
CA MET A 324 -2.22 -44.87 24.80
C MET A 324 -2.25 -44.17 23.43
N GLY A 325 -2.66 -44.88 22.37
CA GLY A 325 -2.76 -44.29 21.02
C GLY A 325 -3.87 -43.23 20.91
N GLU A 326 -4.97 -43.43 21.63
CA GLU A 326 -6.09 -42.48 21.70
C GLU A 326 -5.70 -41.22 22.46
N VAL A 327 -5.11 -41.37 23.66
CA VAL A 327 -4.60 -40.25 24.45
C VAL A 327 -3.56 -39.45 23.66
N SER A 328 -2.65 -40.12 22.95
CA SER A 328 -1.64 -39.46 22.11
C SER A 328 -2.27 -38.67 20.95
N PHE A 329 -3.23 -39.25 20.23
CA PHE A 329 -3.96 -38.59 19.14
C PHE A 329 -4.77 -37.38 19.64
N THR A 330 -5.42 -37.50 20.80
CA THR A 330 -6.15 -36.39 21.43
C THR A 330 -5.23 -35.23 21.82
N ILE A 331 -4.06 -35.51 22.41
CA ILE A 331 -3.05 -34.48 22.74
C ILE A 331 -2.54 -33.78 21.47
N PHE A 332 -2.31 -34.53 20.38
CA PHE A 332 -1.89 -33.97 19.10
C PHE A 332 -2.94 -33.01 18.52
N ILE A 333 -4.23 -33.40 18.49
CA ILE A 333 -5.30 -32.54 17.96
C ILE A 333 -5.47 -31.29 18.83
N ALA A 334 -5.46 -31.42 20.16
CA ALA A 334 -5.62 -30.30 21.09
C ALA A 334 -4.48 -29.26 20.97
N THR A 335 -3.24 -29.72 20.88
CA THR A 335 -2.07 -28.82 20.71
C THR A 335 -2.05 -28.14 19.34
N LEU A 336 -2.41 -28.87 18.27
CA LEU A 336 -2.52 -28.34 16.91
C LEU A 336 -3.66 -27.29 16.79
N GLY A 337 -4.82 -27.56 17.37
CA GLY A 337 -5.95 -26.62 17.41
C GLY A 337 -5.61 -25.33 18.13
N LEU A 338 -4.96 -25.42 19.30
CA LEU A 338 -4.48 -24.24 20.05
C LEU A 338 -3.49 -23.40 19.23
N PHE A 339 -2.54 -24.03 18.55
CA PHE A 339 -1.57 -23.35 17.70
C PHE A 339 -2.23 -22.60 16.53
N LEU A 340 -3.18 -23.26 15.84
CA LEU A 340 -3.94 -22.66 14.75
C LEU A 340 -4.81 -21.48 15.23
N PHE A 341 -5.41 -21.58 16.42
CA PHE A 341 -6.21 -20.50 17.02
C PHE A 341 -5.35 -19.26 17.36
N VAL A 342 -4.16 -19.45 17.93
CA VAL A 342 -3.20 -18.36 18.19
C VAL A 342 -2.74 -17.70 16.88
N LEU A 343 -2.47 -18.48 15.82
CA LEU A 343 -2.15 -17.94 14.49
C LEU A 343 -3.31 -17.14 13.89
N LEU A 344 -4.55 -17.60 14.04
CA LEU A 344 -5.74 -16.90 13.55
C LEU A 344 -5.89 -15.54 14.24
N ILE A 345 -5.78 -15.49 15.57
CA ILE A 345 -5.83 -14.25 16.35
C ILE A 345 -4.69 -13.29 15.93
N GLY A 346 -3.45 -13.78 15.88
CA GLY A 346 -2.29 -12.96 15.50
C GLY A 346 -2.31 -12.44 14.06
N ASN A 347 -3.07 -13.09 13.16
CA ASN A 347 -3.31 -12.59 11.81
C ASN A 347 -4.46 -11.58 11.77
N MET A 348 -5.58 -11.86 12.44
CA MET A 348 -6.72 -10.94 12.55
C MET A 348 -6.33 -9.63 13.24
N GLN A 349 -5.57 -9.69 14.33
CA GLN A 349 -5.06 -8.51 15.03
C GLN A 349 -4.20 -7.63 14.12
N ARG A 350 -3.26 -8.22 13.38
CA ARG A 350 -2.40 -7.48 12.43
C ARG A 350 -3.18 -6.87 11.27
N TYR A 351 -4.21 -7.57 10.78
CA TYR A 351 -5.11 -7.03 9.76
C TYR A 351 -5.91 -5.83 10.30
N LEU A 352 -6.60 -6.00 11.43
CA LEU A 352 -7.41 -4.94 12.05
C LEU A 352 -6.56 -3.70 12.38
N GLN A 353 -5.40 -3.88 13.03
CA GLN A 353 -4.45 -2.80 13.28
C GLN A 353 -4.06 -2.08 11.98
N SER A 354 -3.72 -2.80 10.91
CA SER A 354 -3.33 -2.18 9.63
C SER A 354 -4.43 -1.34 8.98
N ALA A 355 -5.71 -1.64 9.28
CA ALA A 355 -6.85 -0.84 8.84
C ALA A 355 -7.12 0.36 9.76
N THR A 356 -6.87 0.24 11.07
CA THR A 356 -7.13 1.31 12.05
C THR A 356 -6.00 2.32 12.23
N LEU A 357 -4.75 2.01 11.84
CA LEU A 357 -3.56 2.87 12.06
C LEU A 357 -3.83 4.37 11.87
N ARG A 358 -4.37 4.80 10.72
CA ARG A 358 -4.60 6.23 10.44
C ARG A 358 -5.67 6.88 11.31
N LEU A 359 -6.66 6.12 11.76
CA LEU A 359 -7.70 6.60 12.67
C LEU A 359 -7.16 6.69 14.10
N GLU A 360 -6.22 5.82 14.46
CA GLU A 360 -5.51 5.86 15.75
C GLU A 360 -4.48 6.99 15.78
N GLU A 361 -3.65 7.15 14.75
CA GLU A 361 -2.74 8.29 14.54
C GLU A 361 -3.48 9.64 14.68
N TRP A 362 -4.63 9.78 14.01
CA TRP A 362 -5.47 10.98 14.12
C TRP A 362 -6.04 11.16 15.53
N ARG A 363 -6.54 10.08 16.16
CA ARG A 363 -7.12 10.13 17.51
C ARG A 363 -6.07 10.52 18.56
N ILE A 364 -4.86 9.98 18.46
CA ILE A 364 -3.72 10.32 19.33
C ILE A 364 -3.38 11.79 19.16
N ARG A 365 -3.08 12.23 17.93
CA ARG A 365 -2.73 13.62 17.62
C ARG A 365 -3.80 14.62 18.09
N ARG A 366 -5.08 14.28 17.95
CA ARG A 366 -6.20 15.10 18.45
C ARG A 366 -6.21 15.17 19.98
N ASN A 367 -6.00 14.06 20.67
CA ASN A 367 -5.92 14.04 22.13
C ASN A 367 -4.74 14.87 22.65
N ASP A 368 -3.58 14.78 22.01
CA ASP A 368 -2.38 15.55 22.37
C ASP A 368 -2.64 17.06 22.24
N ILE A 369 -3.32 17.48 21.17
CA ILE A 369 -3.69 18.89 20.95
C ILE A 369 -4.73 19.37 21.97
N GLU A 370 -5.75 18.56 22.29
CA GLU A 370 -6.72 18.89 23.36
C GLU A 370 -6.03 19.02 24.74
N GLN A 371 -5.10 18.13 25.08
CA GLN A 371 -4.30 18.22 26.31
C GLN A 371 -3.42 19.48 26.33
N TRP A 372 -2.76 19.82 25.22
CA TRP A 372 -1.97 21.04 25.08
C TRP A 372 -2.83 22.31 25.22
N MET A 373 -4.00 22.36 24.56
CA MET A 373 -4.96 23.47 24.68
C MET A 373 -5.53 23.61 26.10
N HIS A 374 -5.68 22.51 26.82
CA HIS A 374 -6.09 22.51 28.23
C HIS A 374 -4.98 23.04 29.13
N HIS A 375 -3.76 22.51 29.01
CA HIS A 375 -2.60 22.93 29.79
C HIS A 375 -2.22 24.41 29.56
N ARG A 376 -2.41 24.93 28.34
CA ARG A 376 -2.23 26.35 28.00
C ARG A 376 -3.43 27.24 28.33
N GLN A 377 -4.48 26.70 28.96
CA GLN A 377 -5.68 27.43 29.43
C GLN A 377 -6.36 28.31 28.35
N LEU A 378 -6.31 27.91 27.08
CA LEU A 378 -6.75 28.77 25.97
C LEU A 378 -8.25 29.13 26.06
N PRO A 379 -8.67 30.32 25.57
CA PRO A 379 -10.08 30.72 25.50
C PRO A 379 -10.96 29.71 24.74
N PRO A 380 -12.27 29.59 25.06
CA PRO A 380 -13.17 28.64 24.41
C PRO A 380 -13.32 28.89 22.91
N GLU A 381 -13.35 30.15 22.48
CA GLU A 381 -13.41 30.56 21.08
C GLU A 381 -12.19 30.05 20.30
N LEU A 382 -10.97 30.32 20.81
CA LEU A 382 -9.73 29.88 20.18
C LEU A 382 -9.63 28.35 20.11
N LYS A 383 -10.07 27.64 21.17
CA LYS A 383 -10.19 26.17 21.17
C LYS A 383 -11.14 25.68 20.07
N GLN A 384 -12.26 26.37 19.84
CA GLN A 384 -13.21 26.03 18.78
C GLN A 384 -12.61 26.29 17.38
N SER A 385 -11.89 27.40 17.17
CA SER A 385 -11.19 27.68 15.91
C SER A 385 -10.09 26.66 15.60
N ILE A 386 -9.30 26.25 16.60
CA ILE A 386 -8.27 25.19 16.43
C ILE A 386 -8.91 23.85 16.04
N ARG A 387 -9.99 23.44 16.74
CA ARG A 387 -10.73 22.21 16.40
C ARG A 387 -11.30 22.23 14.98
N GLN A 388 -11.82 23.36 14.52
CA GLN A 388 -12.28 23.53 13.13
C GLN A 388 -11.13 23.43 12.13
N TYR A 389 -9.98 24.05 12.43
CA TYR A 389 -8.78 23.99 11.59
C TYR A 389 -8.24 22.56 11.45
N ASP A 390 -8.07 21.83 12.56
CA ASP A 390 -7.57 20.45 12.51
C ASP A 390 -8.57 19.50 11.82
N GLN A 391 -9.87 19.70 12.01
CA GLN A 391 -10.90 18.94 11.31
C GLN A 391 -10.87 19.20 9.80
N TYR A 392 -10.81 20.46 9.37
CA TYR A 392 -10.72 20.81 7.95
C TYR A 392 -9.41 20.30 7.32
N LYS A 393 -8.27 20.52 7.97
CA LYS A 393 -6.95 20.04 7.53
C LYS A 393 -6.92 18.53 7.37
N TRP A 394 -7.51 17.78 8.30
CA TRP A 394 -7.65 16.33 8.18
C TRP A 394 -8.57 15.90 7.03
N LEU A 395 -9.68 16.61 6.79
CA LEU A 395 -10.58 16.31 5.66
C LEU A 395 -9.90 16.56 4.30
N ALA A 396 -9.13 17.64 4.18
CA ALA A 396 -8.39 18.01 2.98
C ALA A 396 -7.21 17.05 2.70
N THR A 397 -6.26 16.92 3.63
CA THR A 397 -5.00 16.19 3.38
C THR A 397 -5.02 14.71 3.82
N ARG A 398 -6.03 14.28 4.59
CA ARG A 398 -6.11 12.95 5.23
C ARG A 398 -4.86 12.59 6.05
N GLY A 399 -4.23 13.59 6.65
CA GLY A 399 -3.02 13.44 7.47
C GLY A 399 -1.72 13.34 6.69
N VAL A 400 -1.75 13.42 5.37
CA VAL A 400 -0.54 13.55 4.56
C VAL A 400 0.00 14.97 4.71
N ASP A 401 1.29 15.10 4.98
CA ASP A 401 1.99 16.37 4.98
C ASP A 401 2.70 16.56 3.63
N GLU A 402 2.23 17.53 2.85
CA GLU A 402 2.60 17.73 1.46
C GLU A 402 4.08 18.05 1.27
N GLU A 403 4.71 18.77 2.22
CA GLU A 403 6.15 19.06 2.12
C GLU A 403 6.96 17.77 2.28
N THR A 404 6.64 16.94 3.28
CA THR A 404 7.32 15.65 3.49
C THR A 404 7.09 14.66 2.34
N LEU A 405 5.92 14.72 1.68
CA LEU A 405 5.62 13.89 0.52
C LEU A 405 6.47 14.31 -0.69
N LEU A 406 6.62 15.62 -0.90
CA LEU A 406 7.40 16.20 -1.99
C LEU A 406 8.91 16.03 -1.79
N ASP A 407 9.41 16.11 -0.55
CA ASP A 407 10.83 15.91 -0.23
C ASP A 407 11.25 14.43 -0.30
N GLY A 408 10.30 13.50 -0.27
CA GLY A 408 10.53 12.09 -0.60
C GLY A 408 10.68 11.79 -2.10
N LEU A 409 10.61 12.80 -2.98
CA LEU A 409 10.74 12.67 -4.43
C LEU A 409 12.07 13.24 -4.96
N PRO A 410 12.62 12.69 -6.06
CA PRO A 410 13.72 13.31 -6.80
C PRO A 410 13.42 14.77 -7.17
N MET A 411 14.45 15.63 -7.11
CA MET A 411 14.32 17.09 -7.24
C MET A 411 13.60 17.53 -8.54
N GLU A 412 13.82 16.83 -9.65
CA GLU A 412 13.17 17.15 -10.93
C GLU A 412 11.66 16.96 -10.89
N LEU A 413 11.19 15.82 -10.35
CA LEU A 413 9.77 15.54 -10.17
C LEU A 413 9.13 16.51 -9.16
N ARG A 414 9.84 16.84 -8.07
CA ARG A 414 9.40 17.84 -7.09
C ARG A 414 9.20 19.22 -7.76
N ARG A 415 10.15 19.65 -8.60
CA ARG A 415 10.07 20.89 -9.38
C ARG A 415 8.91 20.87 -10.38
N GLU A 416 8.76 19.80 -11.15
CA GLU A 416 7.71 19.70 -12.18
C GLU A 416 6.30 19.69 -11.57
N ILE A 417 6.09 18.99 -10.45
CA ILE A 417 4.83 19.04 -9.70
C ILE A 417 4.54 20.45 -9.19
N LYS A 418 5.51 21.11 -8.53
CA LYS A 418 5.34 22.50 -8.06
C LYS A 418 5.05 23.48 -9.21
N ARG A 419 5.78 23.38 -10.33
CA ARG A 419 5.56 24.17 -11.55
C ARG A 419 4.14 23.97 -12.09
N HIS A 420 3.67 22.72 -12.22
CA HIS A 420 2.32 22.42 -12.71
C HIS A 420 1.22 23.03 -11.83
N LEU A 421 1.37 22.95 -10.50
CA LEU A 421 0.39 23.48 -9.55
C LEU A 421 0.39 25.02 -9.48
N CYS A 422 1.57 25.65 -9.56
CA CYS A 422 1.73 27.07 -9.22
C CYS A 422 1.76 28.02 -10.43
N LEU A 423 2.31 27.60 -11.59
CA LEU A 423 2.65 28.51 -12.70
C LEU A 423 1.43 29.29 -13.23
N SER A 424 0.25 28.66 -13.24
CA SER A 424 -1.02 29.26 -13.68
C SER A 424 -1.55 30.33 -12.73
N LEU A 425 -1.19 30.28 -11.44
CA LEU A 425 -1.54 31.26 -10.42
C LEU A 425 -0.51 32.40 -10.41
N VAL A 426 0.78 32.07 -10.44
CA VAL A 426 1.88 33.05 -10.43
C VAL A 426 1.79 34.00 -11.64
N ARG A 427 1.54 33.48 -12.85
CA ARG A 427 1.35 34.30 -14.07
C ARG A 427 0.12 35.22 -14.06
N ARG A 428 -0.80 35.13 -13.09
CA ARG A 428 -1.90 36.11 -12.97
C ARG A 428 -1.44 37.45 -12.39
N VAL A 429 -0.31 37.47 -11.66
CA VAL A 429 0.29 38.72 -11.19
C VAL A 429 0.95 39.41 -12.41
N PRO A 430 0.57 40.66 -12.75
CA PRO A 430 1.07 41.33 -13.95
C PRO A 430 2.60 41.51 -14.01
N LEU A 431 3.25 41.53 -12.85
CA LEU A 431 4.70 41.60 -12.71
C LEU A 431 5.37 40.25 -13.06
N PHE A 432 4.93 39.14 -12.46
CA PHE A 432 5.48 37.81 -12.75
C PHE A 432 5.21 37.37 -14.21
N ASN A 433 4.11 37.80 -14.82
CA ASN A 433 3.83 37.52 -16.23
C ASN A 433 4.79 38.18 -17.24
N GLN A 434 5.65 39.11 -16.79
CA GLN A 434 6.70 39.75 -17.61
C GLN A 434 8.11 39.19 -17.31
N MET A 435 8.24 38.16 -16.48
CA MET A 435 9.51 37.59 -16.03
C MET A 435 9.86 36.29 -16.75
N ASP A 436 11.16 36.05 -16.91
CA ASP A 436 11.70 34.85 -17.59
C ASP A 436 11.30 33.54 -16.89
N GLU A 437 11.04 32.49 -17.68
CA GLU A 437 10.54 31.19 -17.20
C GLU A 437 11.39 30.57 -16.08
N THR A 438 12.71 30.69 -16.15
CA THR A 438 13.66 30.18 -15.15
C THR A 438 13.45 30.76 -13.76
N MET A 439 12.84 31.94 -13.68
CA MET A 439 12.59 32.65 -12.42
C MET A 439 11.12 32.58 -12.01
N LEU A 440 10.20 32.35 -12.95
CA LEU A 440 8.88 31.78 -12.62
C LEU A 440 9.03 30.41 -11.93
N ASP A 441 9.93 29.55 -12.41
CA ASP A 441 10.29 28.29 -11.72
C ASP A 441 10.86 28.55 -10.33
N ALA A 442 11.79 29.51 -10.18
CA ALA A 442 12.39 29.84 -8.88
C ALA A 442 11.38 30.38 -7.84
N VAL A 443 10.28 31.01 -8.29
CA VAL A 443 9.11 31.34 -7.44
C VAL A 443 8.30 30.07 -7.15
N CYS A 444 7.97 29.26 -8.16
CA CYS A 444 7.18 28.04 -8.00
C CYS A 444 7.82 27.03 -7.03
N GLU A 445 9.15 26.90 -7.01
CA GLU A 445 9.87 26.05 -6.06
C GLU A 445 9.71 26.52 -4.60
N ARG A 446 9.59 27.83 -4.37
CA ARG A 446 9.52 28.45 -3.02
C ARG A 446 8.11 28.55 -2.46
N LEU A 447 7.08 28.45 -3.28
CA LEU A 447 5.69 28.44 -2.81
C LEU A 447 5.43 27.25 -1.87
N LYS A 448 4.77 27.55 -0.74
CA LYS A 448 4.34 26.58 0.29
C LYS A 448 2.81 26.52 0.37
N PRO A 449 2.19 25.35 0.61
CA PRO A 449 0.74 25.26 0.76
C PRO A 449 0.27 25.94 2.06
N ALA A 450 -0.85 26.65 1.97
CA ALA A 450 -1.49 27.37 3.07
C ALA A 450 -2.99 27.04 3.12
N LEU A 451 -3.50 26.83 4.33
CA LEU A 451 -4.90 26.49 4.60
C LEU A 451 -5.48 27.50 5.59
N CYS A 452 -6.64 28.05 5.28
CA CYS A 452 -7.36 28.97 6.17
C CYS A 452 -8.80 28.50 6.36
N THR A 453 -9.26 28.45 7.60
CA THR A 453 -10.66 28.18 7.92
C THR A 453 -11.52 29.43 7.73
N LYS A 454 -12.82 29.21 7.54
CA LYS A 454 -13.83 30.28 7.55
C LYS A 454 -13.69 31.18 8.80
N ASP A 455 -14.00 32.46 8.61
CA ASP A 455 -14.00 33.53 9.62
C ASP A 455 -12.63 33.89 10.21
N MET A 456 -11.56 33.17 9.85
CA MET A 456 -10.17 33.49 10.20
C MET A 456 -9.71 34.80 9.54
N PHE A 457 -8.98 35.64 10.29
CA PHE A 457 -8.24 36.77 9.75
C PHE A 457 -6.85 36.31 9.34
N LEU A 458 -6.44 36.64 8.12
CA LEU A 458 -5.11 36.32 7.58
C LEU A 458 -4.12 37.45 7.87
N VAL A 459 -4.59 38.69 7.72
CA VAL A 459 -3.86 39.95 7.97
C VAL A 459 -4.88 41.00 8.40
N ARG A 460 -4.54 41.92 9.31
CA ARG A 460 -5.36 43.10 9.64
C ARG A 460 -4.75 44.38 9.05
N GLU A 461 -5.58 45.40 8.85
CA GLU A 461 -5.13 46.74 8.45
C GLU A 461 -4.12 47.27 9.48
N GLY A 462 -2.87 47.51 9.04
CA GLY A 462 -1.73 47.87 9.89
C GLY A 462 -0.75 46.74 10.26
N ASP A 463 -1.13 45.46 10.16
CA ASP A 463 -0.23 44.33 10.45
C ASP A 463 0.93 44.24 9.42
N PRO A 464 2.15 43.79 9.79
CA PRO A 464 3.22 43.56 8.83
C PRO A 464 2.88 42.42 7.86
N VAL A 465 3.07 42.67 6.56
CA VAL A 465 2.81 41.66 5.51
C VAL A 465 4.02 40.74 5.39
N ASN A 466 3.96 39.57 6.04
CA ASN A 466 5.04 38.57 6.02
C ASN A 466 5.02 37.65 4.79
N HIS A 467 3.85 37.49 4.15
CA HIS A 467 3.63 36.54 3.06
C HIS A 467 2.70 37.11 1.99
N MET A 468 3.01 36.84 0.72
CA MET A 468 2.09 37.03 -0.41
C MET A 468 1.31 35.73 -0.63
N LEU A 469 0.00 35.81 -0.81
CA LEU A 469 -0.89 34.65 -0.91
C LEU A 469 -1.56 34.58 -2.30
N PHE A 470 -1.55 33.39 -2.88
CA PHE A 470 -2.17 33.06 -4.17
C PHE A 470 -3.33 32.09 -3.91
N ILE A 471 -4.58 32.53 -4.10
CA ILE A 471 -5.75 31.74 -3.75
C ILE A 471 -5.94 30.62 -4.79
N ILE A 472 -5.94 29.36 -4.36
CA ILE A 472 -6.25 28.21 -5.23
C ILE A 472 -7.76 28.00 -5.26
N ARG A 473 -8.41 27.99 -4.08
CA ARG A 473 -9.85 27.80 -3.89
C ARG A 473 -10.40 28.61 -2.72
N GLY A 474 -11.70 28.85 -2.76
CA GLY A 474 -12.44 29.59 -1.73
C GLY A 474 -12.45 31.10 -1.97
N HIS A 475 -12.94 31.84 -0.97
CA HIS A 475 -13.15 33.28 -1.05
C HIS A 475 -12.68 34.01 0.22
N LEU A 476 -11.95 35.12 0.01
CA LEU A 476 -11.56 36.07 1.04
C LEU A 476 -12.34 37.39 0.85
N GLU A 477 -12.59 38.09 1.95
CA GLU A 477 -13.03 39.49 1.96
C GLU A 477 -11.86 40.36 2.38
N SER A 478 -11.46 41.28 1.51
CA SER A 478 -10.44 42.30 1.79
C SER A 478 -11.12 43.65 1.96
N TYR A 479 -10.91 44.33 3.08
CA TYR A 479 -11.53 45.62 3.36
C TYR A 479 -10.59 46.59 4.08
N THR A 480 -10.84 47.90 3.91
CA THR A 480 -10.09 48.98 4.58
C THR A 480 -11.04 50.03 5.15
N THR A 481 -10.59 50.63 6.24
CA THR A 481 -11.23 51.71 7.00
C THR A 481 -10.45 53.03 6.93
N ASP A 482 -9.35 53.08 6.16
CA ASP A 482 -8.42 54.22 6.05
C ASP A 482 -8.01 54.75 7.43
N GLY A 483 -7.57 53.84 8.31
CA GLY A 483 -7.19 54.13 9.69
C GLY A 483 -8.37 54.48 10.62
N GLY A 484 -9.58 54.01 10.31
CA GLY A 484 -10.79 54.24 11.11
C GLY A 484 -11.56 55.53 10.77
N ARG A 485 -11.38 56.09 9.56
CA ARG A 485 -12.10 57.28 9.09
C ARG A 485 -13.59 57.00 8.89
N SER A 486 -14.43 57.74 9.60
CA SER A 486 -15.89 57.58 9.50
C SER A 486 -16.39 57.87 8.08
N GLY A 487 -17.18 56.94 7.54
CA GLY A 487 -17.71 57.00 6.17
C GLY A 487 -16.81 56.42 5.08
N PHE A 488 -15.57 56.01 5.38
CA PHE A 488 -14.72 55.29 4.43
C PHE A 488 -14.69 53.80 4.74
N PHE A 489 -15.51 53.02 4.02
CA PHE A 489 -15.45 51.55 4.02
C PHE A 489 -15.43 51.06 2.58
N ASN A 490 -14.36 50.37 2.21
CA ASN A 490 -14.19 49.80 0.87
C ASN A 490 -13.85 48.32 1.02
N SER A 491 -14.75 47.44 0.56
CA SER A 491 -14.56 45.98 0.58
C SER A 491 -14.55 45.40 -0.84
N ILE A 492 -13.67 44.41 -1.04
CA ILE A 492 -13.48 43.66 -2.29
C ILE A 492 -13.42 42.18 -1.92
N ARG A 493 -14.10 41.34 -2.71
CA ARG A 493 -14.00 39.88 -2.57
C ARG A 493 -12.91 39.35 -3.50
N LEU A 494 -12.02 38.54 -2.96
CA LEU A 494 -10.95 37.85 -3.67
C LEU A 494 -11.36 36.38 -3.81
N GLY A 495 -11.30 35.84 -5.03
CA GLY A 495 -11.70 34.48 -5.37
C GLY A 495 -10.56 33.63 -5.90
N SER A 496 -10.91 32.56 -6.61
CA SER A 496 -9.94 31.54 -7.05
C SER A 496 -9.01 32.07 -8.15
N GLY A 497 -7.72 32.12 -7.82
CA GLY A 497 -6.63 32.71 -8.58
C GLY A 497 -6.55 34.24 -8.49
N ASP A 498 -7.16 34.87 -7.50
CA ASP A 498 -6.74 36.20 -7.05
C ASP A 498 -5.59 36.07 -6.03
N PHE A 499 -4.98 37.19 -5.64
CA PHE A 499 -3.87 37.24 -4.70
C PHE A 499 -3.99 38.40 -3.71
N CYS A 500 -3.26 38.34 -2.60
CA CYS A 500 -3.13 39.44 -1.63
C CYS A 500 -1.71 39.53 -1.04
N GLY A 501 -1.40 40.66 -0.40
CA GLY A 501 -0.04 41.02 0.02
C GLY A 501 0.80 41.64 -1.10
N GLU A 502 0.17 42.45 -1.99
CA GLU A 502 0.88 43.12 -3.09
C GLU A 502 1.90 44.15 -2.60
N GLU A 503 1.77 44.62 -1.35
CA GLU A 503 2.71 45.53 -0.69
C GLU A 503 4.12 44.93 -0.56
N LEU A 504 4.25 43.60 -0.48
CA LEU A 504 5.54 42.92 -0.52
C LEU A 504 6.25 43.04 -1.88
N LEU A 505 5.52 43.26 -2.97
CA LEU A 505 6.14 43.50 -4.28
C LEU A 505 6.84 44.86 -4.30
N THR A 506 6.30 45.92 -3.66
CA THR A 506 7.05 47.18 -3.52
C THR A 506 8.33 46.98 -2.71
N TRP A 507 8.23 46.30 -1.56
CA TRP A 507 9.33 46.14 -0.61
C TRP A 507 10.47 45.26 -1.12
N ALA A 508 10.15 44.12 -1.77
CA ALA A 508 11.18 43.20 -2.25
C ALA A 508 11.94 43.70 -3.49
N LEU A 509 11.43 44.74 -4.16
CA LEU A 509 12.05 45.37 -5.33
C LEU A 509 13.00 46.52 -4.96
N ASP A 510 12.84 47.11 -3.78
CA ASP A 510 13.70 48.20 -3.28
C ASP A 510 15.19 47.79 -3.30
N PRO A 511 16.11 48.59 -3.88
CA PRO A 511 17.55 48.30 -3.85
C PRO A 511 18.16 48.28 -2.45
N GLN A 512 17.58 49.01 -1.49
CA GLN A 512 17.98 49.00 -0.07
C GLN A 512 16.76 48.68 0.81
N PRO A 513 16.22 47.45 0.70
CA PRO A 513 14.95 47.08 1.31
C PRO A 513 15.11 47.03 2.82
N ASN A 514 14.57 48.06 3.49
CA ASN A 514 14.56 48.21 4.95
C ASN A 514 14.14 46.91 5.64
N VAL A 515 14.74 46.62 6.80
CA VAL A 515 14.44 45.39 7.57
C VAL A 515 12.98 45.36 8.04
N ILE A 516 12.34 46.53 8.13
CA ILE A 516 10.92 46.70 8.45
C ILE A 516 10.08 46.28 7.23
N LEU A 517 9.22 45.27 7.43
CA LEU A 517 8.24 44.82 6.44
C LEU A 517 7.11 45.85 6.26
N PRO A 518 6.49 45.95 5.06
CA PRO A 518 5.40 46.88 4.82
C PRO A 518 4.17 46.50 5.66
N SER A 519 3.50 47.51 6.23
CA SER A 519 2.20 47.32 6.89
C SER A 519 1.09 47.15 5.85
N SER A 520 0.10 46.30 6.17
CA SER A 520 -0.98 45.98 5.26
C SER A 520 -1.98 47.12 5.15
N THR A 521 -2.35 47.46 3.91
CA THR A 521 -3.34 48.48 3.61
C THR A 521 -4.78 48.04 3.86
N ARG A 522 -5.01 46.74 4.13
CA ARG A 522 -6.35 46.15 4.28
C ARG A 522 -6.38 45.02 5.30
N ALA A 523 -7.50 44.87 6.00
CA ALA A 523 -7.82 43.61 6.64
C ALA A 523 -8.23 42.57 5.59
N VAL A 524 -7.80 41.32 5.76
CA VAL A 524 -8.17 40.19 4.90
C VAL A 524 -8.72 39.05 5.77
N LYS A 525 -9.97 38.66 5.51
CA LYS A 525 -10.73 37.67 6.29
C LYS A 525 -11.27 36.56 5.38
N ALA A 526 -11.27 35.32 5.84
CA ALA A 526 -11.85 34.19 5.13
C ALA A 526 -13.38 34.16 5.21
N ILE A 527 -14.06 34.12 4.05
CA ILE A 527 -15.53 33.95 3.95
C ILE A 527 -15.89 32.46 3.94
N THR A 528 -15.08 31.67 3.24
CA THR A 528 -15.17 30.20 3.17
C THR A 528 -13.90 29.58 3.76
N GLU A 529 -13.84 28.26 3.82
CA GLU A 529 -12.55 27.56 3.84
C GLU A 529 -11.76 27.91 2.56
N VAL A 530 -10.44 28.06 2.67
CA VAL A 530 -9.55 28.54 1.60
C VAL A 530 -8.30 27.69 1.52
N GLU A 531 -7.97 27.29 0.30
CA GLU A 531 -6.71 26.66 -0.09
C GLU A 531 -5.90 27.70 -0.87
N ALA A 532 -4.66 27.97 -0.46
CA ALA A 532 -3.77 28.97 -1.06
C ALA A 532 -2.32 28.47 -1.14
N PHE A 533 -1.49 29.11 -1.96
CA PHE A 533 -0.04 29.05 -1.82
C PHE A 533 0.48 30.35 -1.19
N ALA A 534 1.44 30.23 -0.27
CA ALA A 534 2.15 31.35 0.35
C ALA A 534 3.57 31.47 -0.20
N LEU A 535 3.99 32.70 -0.52
CA LEU A 535 5.37 33.08 -0.79
C LEU A 535 5.86 33.97 0.37
N VAL A 536 6.96 33.59 1.03
CA VAL A 536 7.52 34.35 2.14
C VAL A 536 8.22 35.61 1.65
N ALA A 537 8.18 36.69 2.42
CA ALA A 537 8.92 37.93 2.13
C ALA A 537 10.42 37.69 1.85
N GLU A 538 11.07 36.84 2.66
CA GLU A 538 12.48 36.46 2.49
C GLU A 538 12.74 35.72 1.17
N ASP A 539 11.87 34.77 0.81
CA ASP A 539 11.92 34.04 -0.46
C ASP A 539 11.71 34.96 -1.68
N LEU A 540 10.76 35.89 -1.59
CA LEU A 540 10.52 36.89 -2.63
C LEU A 540 11.72 37.83 -2.78
N LYS A 541 12.30 38.31 -1.67
CA LYS A 541 13.52 39.14 -1.66
C LYS A 541 14.73 38.39 -2.22
N PHE A 542 14.86 37.08 -1.94
CA PHE A 542 15.88 36.25 -2.57
C PHE A 542 15.70 36.21 -4.09
N VAL A 543 14.49 35.90 -4.58
CA VAL A 543 14.20 35.85 -6.02
C VAL A 543 14.43 37.22 -6.69
N ALA A 544 14.01 38.32 -6.07
CA ALA A 544 14.23 39.67 -6.57
C ALA A 544 15.72 40.02 -6.65
N SER A 545 16.53 39.66 -5.65
CA SER A 545 17.98 39.94 -5.60
C SER A 545 18.76 39.31 -6.75
N GLN A 546 18.30 38.17 -7.28
CA GLN A 546 18.91 37.51 -8.43
C GLN A 546 18.53 38.19 -9.77
N PHE A 547 17.52 39.05 -9.79
CA PHE A 547 16.84 39.49 -11.01
C PHE A 547 17.22 40.92 -11.45
N ARG A 548 18.45 41.11 -11.96
CA ARG A 548 18.97 42.40 -12.47
C ARG A 548 18.06 43.16 -13.46
N ARG A 549 17.08 42.50 -14.10
CA ARG A 549 16.13 43.13 -15.06
C ARG A 549 15.09 44.04 -14.40
N LEU A 550 14.90 43.99 -13.09
CA LEU A 550 13.83 44.72 -12.38
C LEU A 550 13.91 46.26 -12.52
N HIS A 551 15.10 46.82 -12.77
CA HIS A 551 15.28 48.28 -12.95
C HIS A 551 14.68 48.82 -14.27
N SER A 552 14.19 47.94 -15.17
CA SER A 552 13.62 48.30 -16.47
C SER A 552 12.46 49.30 -16.36
N LYS A 553 12.51 50.36 -17.17
CA LYS A 553 11.46 51.41 -17.22
C LYS A 553 10.07 50.83 -17.53
N GLN A 554 9.98 49.76 -18.32
CA GLN A 554 8.72 49.09 -18.66
C GLN A 554 8.09 48.38 -17.45
N LEU A 555 8.90 47.80 -16.56
CA LEU A 555 8.42 47.24 -15.28
C LEU A 555 7.98 48.35 -14.32
N ARG A 556 8.72 49.47 -14.23
CA ARG A 556 8.29 50.63 -13.41
C ARG A 556 6.94 51.19 -13.86
N HIS A 557 6.68 51.28 -15.17
CA HIS A 557 5.38 51.69 -15.71
C HIS A 557 4.28 50.66 -15.46
N THR A 558 4.56 49.36 -15.65
CA THR A 558 3.63 48.28 -15.31
C THR A 558 3.25 48.34 -13.83
N PHE A 559 4.23 48.49 -12.93
CA PHE A 559 4.00 48.56 -11.49
C PHE A 559 3.10 49.74 -11.12
N ARG A 560 3.45 50.97 -11.56
CA ARG A 560 2.62 52.17 -11.36
C ARG A 560 1.20 52.02 -11.92
N PHE A 561 1.02 51.30 -13.03
CA PHE A 561 -0.29 51.09 -13.64
C PHE A 561 -1.15 50.05 -12.91
N TYR A 562 -0.56 49.03 -12.26
CA TYR A 562 -1.31 47.96 -11.59
C TYR A 562 -1.48 48.16 -10.08
N SER A 563 -0.50 48.75 -9.38
CA SER A 563 -0.55 48.97 -7.93
C SER A 563 -1.79 49.74 -7.49
N HIS A 564 -2.51 49.22 -6.49
CA HIS A 564 -3.72 49.86 -5.99
C HIS A 564 -3.40 51.22 -5.33
N GLN A 565 -2.25 51.34 -4.65
CA GLN A 565 -1.83 52.58 -3.99
C GLN A 565 -1.65 53.72 -5.00
N TRP A 566 -0.93 53.47 -6.11
CA TRP A 566 -0.74 54.46 -7.18
C TRP A 566 -2.03 54.83 -7.89
N ARG A 567 -2.94 53.86 -8.12
CA ARG A 567 -4.29 54.12 -8.67
C ARG A 567 -5.12 55.02 -7.76
N SER A 568 -5.18 54.71 -6.46
CA SER A 568 -5.92 55.51 -5.47
C SER A 568 -5.33 56.92 -5.33
N TRP A 569 -4.00 57.04 -5.23
CA TRP A 569 -3.34 58.35 -5.17
C TRP A 569 -3.63 59.19 -6.42
N ALA A 570 -3.49 58.62 -7.62
CA ALA A 570 -3.77 59.32 -8.87
C ALA A 570 -5.24 59.75 -8.98
N ALA A 571 -6.19 58.88 -8.60
CA ALA A 571 -7.61 59.21 -8.58
C ALA A 571 -7.90 60.37 -7.61
N CYS A 572 -7.39 60.32 -6.37
CA CYS A 572 -7.56 61.40 -5.40
C CYS A 572 -6.87 62.70 -5.84
N PHE A 573 -5.70 62.63 -6.47
CA PHE A 573 -4.98 63.80 -7.01
C PHE A 573 -5.77 64.45 -8.15
N ILE A 574 -6.27 63.68 -9.11
CA ILE A 574 -7.12 64.17 -10.22
C ILE A 574 -8.42 64.78 -9.67
N GLN A 575 -9.06 64.13 -8.69
CA GLN A 575 -10.26 64.68 -8.04
C GLN A 575 -9.97 65.99 -7.30
N ALA A 576 -8.85 66.10 -6.59
CA ALA A 576 -8.45 67.33 -5.91
C ALA A 576 -8.11 68.46 -6.89
N ALA A 577 -7.38 68.16 -7.97
CA ALA A 577 -7.09 69.10 -9.04
C ALA A 577 -8.37 69.58 -9.75
N TRP A 578 -9.29 68.68 -10.06
CA TRP A 578 -10.59 69.01 -10.65
C TRP A 578 -11.46 69.87 -9.72
N ARG A 579 -11.51 69.56 -8.41
CA ARG A 579 -12.22 70.39 -7.42
C ARG A 579 -11.61 71.78 -7.30
N ARG A 580 -10.28 71.92 -7.34
CA ARG A 580 -9.59 73.23 -7.36
C ARG A 580 -9.94 74.01 -8.62
N TYR A 581 -9.82 73.39 -9.80
CA TYR A 581 -10.17 74.01 -11.09
C TYR A 581 -11.64 74.44 -11.13
N LYS A 582 -12.57 73.59 -10.67
CA LYS A 582 -14.00 73.91 -10.60
C LYS A 582 -14.26 75.10 -9.68
N LYS A 583 -13.69 75.11 -8.46
CA LYS A 583 -13.84 76.23 -7.51
C LYS A 583 -13.23 77.52 -8.04
N GLN A 584 -12.11 77.44 -8.75
CA GLN A 584 -11.49 78.61 -9.40
C GLN A 584 -12.39 79.14 -10.53
N LYS A 585 -12.88 78.27 -11.43
CA LYS A 585 -13.85 78.65 -12.47
C LYS A 585 -15.14 79.25 -11.89
N GLU A 586 -15.64 78.74 -10.76
CA GLU A 586 -16.80 79.30 -10.07
C GLU A 586 -16.52 80.69 -9.47
N MET A 587 -15.28 80.96 -9.03
CA MET A 587 -14.86 82.31 -8.62
C MET A 587 -14.66 83.24 -9.81
N ASP A 588 -14.01 82.78 -10.89
CA ASP A 588 -13.82 83.52 -12.14
C ASP A 588 -15.18 83.92 -12.74
N GLU A 589 -16.17 83.03 -12.71
CA GLU A 589 -17.55 83.32 -13.16
C GLU A 589 -18.26 84.36 -12.26
N HIS A 590 -17.97 84.38 -10.96
CA HIS A 590 -18.48 85.41 -10.04
C HIS A 590 -17.82 86.79 -10.26
N GLU A 591 -16.50 86.87 -10.47
CA GLU A 591 -15.82 88.14 -10.81
C GLU A 591 -16.19 88.64 -12.20
N PHE A 592 -16.42 87.74 -13.16
CA PHE A 592 -16.84 88.12 -14.51
C PHE A 592 -18.30 88.61 -14.55
N SER A 593 -19.18 88.02 -13.75
CA SER A 593 -20.55 88.53 -13.52
C SER A 593 -20.56 89.96 -12.95
N ALA A 594 -19.60 90.28 -12.08
CA ALA A 594 -19.45 91.63 -11.51
C ALA A 594 -18.85 92.68 -12.46
N SER A 595 -18.27 92.29 -13.61
CA SER A 595 -17.49 93.18 -14.50
C SER A 595 -18.08 93.39 -15.90
N GLY A 596 -19.23 92.81 -16.21
CA GLY A 596 -20.17 93.36 -17.19
C GLY A 596 -19.73 93.39 -18.67
N ARG A 597 -18.99 92.38 -19.15
CA ARG A 597 -18.70 92.18 -20.58
C ARG A 597 -19.16 90.80 -21.08
N PRO A 598 -19.66 90.65 -22.32
CA PRO A 598 -20.02 89.35 -22.87
C PRO A 598 -18.77 88.58 -23.34
N LEU A 599 -18.60 87.34 -22.87
CA LEU A 599 -17.55 86.45 -23.35
C LEU A 599 -17.96 85.82 -24.69
N LYS A 600 -17.08 85.84 -25.70
CA LYS A 600 -17.27 85.02 -26.92
C LYS A 600 -17.01 83.55 -26.56
N ALA A 601 -18.06 82.74 -26.53
CA ALA A 601 -17.96 81.31 -26.28
C ALA A 601 -17.01 80.64 -27.28
N SER A 602 -16.02 79.91 -26.77
CA SER A 602 -15.05 79.18 -27.59
C SER A 602 -15.69 77.96 -28.26
N PHE A 603 -15.08 77.49 -29.35
CA PHE A 603 -15.42 76.20 -29.97
C PHE A 603 -15.38 75.04 -28.95
N TRP A 604 -14.36 75.02 -28.07
CA TRP A 604 -14.17 74.00 -27.06
C TRP A 604 -15.27 73.97 -25.99
N THR A 605 -15.79 75.12 -25.58
CA THR A 605 -16.95 75.19 -24.66
C THR A 605 -18.19 74.55 -25.28
N LYS A 606 -18.49 74.85 -26.55
CA LYS A 606 -19.65 74.29 -27.26
C LYS A 606 -19.49 72.79 -27.57
N TYR A 607 -18.25 72.35 -27.80
CA TYR A 607 -17.90 70.93 -27.97
C TYR A 607 -17.99 70.15 -26.65
N ALA A 608 -17.61 70.77 -25.53
CA ALA A 608 -17.76 70.19 -24.19
C ALA A 608 -19.24 70.06 -23.78
N GLU A 609 -20.09 71.04 -24.11
CA GLU A 609 -21.55 70.93 -23.90
C GLU A 609 -22.15 69.74 -24.64
N LEU A 610 -21.81 69.53 -25.92
CA LEU A 610 -22.28 68.37 -26.70
C LEU A 610 -21.84 67.02 -26.08
N LEU A 611 -20.59 66.91 -25.63
CA LEU A 611 -20.09 65.71 -24.94
C LEU A 611 -20.75 65.49 -23.57
N ILE A 612 -21.08 66.57 -22.85
CA ILE A 612 -21.83 66.50 -21.60
C ILE A 612 -23.26 66.05 -21.87
N GLU A 613 -23.89 66.50 -22.95
CA GLU A 613 -25.26 66.13 -23.32
C GLU A 613 -25.35 64.65 -23.76
N GLU A 614 -24.41 64.18 -24.60
CA GLU A 614 -24.33 62.76 -24.98
C GLU A 614 -24.07 61.85 -23.76
N THR A 615 -23.16 62.24 -22.86
CA THR A 615 -22.87 61.46 -21.64
C THR A 615 -23.92 61.61 -20.53
N ARG A 616 -24.81 62.61 -20.61
CA ARG A 616 -25.98 62.76 -19.72
C ARG A 616 -27.14 61.88 -20.19
N SER A 617 -27.37 61.79 -21.50
CA SER A 617 -28.36 60.89 -22.10
C SER A 617 -28.08 59.42 -21.74
N ARG A 618 -26.81 59.00 -21.74
CA ARG A 618 -26.40 57.65 -21.31
C ARG A 618 -26.44 57.40 -19.78
N ARG A 619 -26.73 58.41 -18.95
CA ARG A 619 -26.63 58.32 -17.47
C ARG A 619 -27.98 58.35 -16.74
N PHE A 620 -29.09 58.19 -17.46
CA PHE A 620 -30.43 58.13 -16.85
C PHE A 620 -30.80 56.75 -16.27
N VAL A 621 -29.84 55.82 -16.19
CA VAL A 621 -29.96 54.52 -15.52
C VAL A 621 -28.77 54.38 -14.56
N LEU A 622 -29.05 54.03 -13.30
CA LEU A 622 -28.14 54.03 -12.14
C LEU A 622 -27.49 55.39 -11.80
N ASN A 623 -28.11 56.14 -10.88
CA ASN A 623 -27.67 56.10 -9.48
C ASN A 623 -28.59 56.89 -8.53
N SER A 624 -29.10 56.21 -7.51
CA SER A 624 -29.76 56.82 -6.34
C SER A 624 -28.90 56.63 -5.10
N ALA A 625 -27.91 57.50 -4.90
CA ALA A 625 -27.10 57.59 -3.69
C ALA A 625 -26.70 59.04 -3.44
N GLY A 626 -27.16 59.62 -2.33
CA GLY A 626 -26.87 61.01 -1.97
C GLY A 626 -25.48 61.17 -1.36
N SER A 627 -24.73 62.19 -1.78
CA SER A 627 -23.43 62.55 -1.20
C SER A 627 -23.52 63.89 -0.48
N VAL A 628 -23.37 63.88 0.85
CA VAL A 628 -23.18 65.08 1.67
C VAL A 628 -21.76 65.62 1.43
N PRO A 629 -21.55 66.94 1.27
CA PRO A 629 -20.21 67.49 1.09
C PRO A 629 -19.40 67.47 2.40
N SER A 630 -18.14 67.03 2.32
CA SER A 630 -17.13 67.20 3.37
C SER A 630 -15.96 68.03 2.83
N ASP A 631 -15.71 69.19 3.42
CA ASP A 631 -14.81 70.21 2.86
C ASP A 631 -13.31 69.96 3.11
N ASN A 632 -12.95 69.05 4.01
CA ASN A 632 -11.56 68.74 4.35
C ASN A 632 -11.16 67.32 3.92
N VAL A 633 -10.73 67.18 2.67
CA VAL A 633 -9.98 66.00 2.20
C VAL A 633 -8.49 66.36 2.19
N SER A 634 -7.75 65.94 3.21
CA SER A 634 -6.29 65.88 3.09
C SER A 634 -5.93 64.85 2.03
N SER A 635 -5.13 65.25 1.04
CA SER A 635 -4.70 64.35 -0.03
C SER A 635 -3.93 63.17 0.54
N PRO A 636 -4.15 61.92 0.08
CA PRO A 636 -3.31 60.80 0.48
C PRO A 636 -1.85 61.12 0.18
N GLN A 637 -0.98 60.73 1.12
CA GLN A 637 0.45 60.97 1.03
C GLN A 637 0.99 60.33 -0.27
N LYS A 638 1.94 61.00 -0.95
CA LYS A 638 2.53 60.44 -2.17
C LYS A 638 3.14 59.08 -1.84
N PRO A 639 2.79 57.98 -2.55
CA PRO A 639 3.46 56.70 -2.38
C PRO A 639 4.96 56.90 -2.54
N ILE A 640 5.74 56.26 -1.67
CA ILE A 640 7.20 56.37 -1.69
C ILE A 640 7.69 55.99 -3.09
N GLU A 641 8.45 56.88 -3.72
CA GLU A 641 9.18 56.51 -4.92
C GLU A 641 10.38 55.69 -4.49
N VAL A 642 10.37 54.42 -4.93
CA VAL A 642 11.55 53.57 -4.83
C VAL A 642 12.56 54.13 -5.84
N ASP A 643 13.59 54.80 -5.33
CA ASP A 643 14.68 55.32 -6.14
C ASP A 643 15.61 54.18 -6.56
N PHE A 644 15.16 53.47 -7.60
CA PHE A 644 15.94 52.49 -8.35
C PHE A 644 16.99 53.20 -9.22
N ASP A 645 18.04 53.72 -8.61
CA ASP A 645 19.29 54.05 -9.32
C ASP A 645 20.02 52.78 -9.83
#